data_AF-A0A8C5P7D0-F1
#
_entry.id   AF-A0A8C5P7D0-F1
#
_cell.length_a   1.000
_cell.length_b   1.000
_cell.length_c   1.000
_cell.angle_alpha   90.00
_cell.angle_beta   90.00
_cell.angle_gamma   90.00
#
_symmetry.space_group_name_H-M   'P 1'
#
loop_
_entity.id
_entity.type
_entity.pdbx_description
1 polymer ?
#
loop_
_entity_poly.entity_id
_entity_poly.type
_entity_poly.pdbx_seq_one_letter_code
_entity_poly.pdbx_strand_id
1 'polypeptide(L)'
;MPQPSGFTPQHLRCLTYNAKGLNIPEKRSRLLREAHANRTSVLFLQETHFRLGSAPQLLNSNFPQGYFSDFYGSKSRGVAILFSKTVPLIMEDVLTDRDGRFLFVRGSIAEKQYTFASLYLPNVDQHRCLRKILRQLSSFAEGTLVVAGDLNVPLDPRLDASAGRSSVPQCVLRHIRRSLDELQLVDIWRAFHAGERDYSFFSPVHASYSRLDYIFVRQCDVLLVDETYILAQTWSDHCPLLTVISSPLFRPSERQWRLNTSLLTDPLFVEEMDSCLRTFFTENDSPDIPVPTIWEAHKAVVRGAFISRATALKRNRTSLIQTLLNDIRDLELRHHTSALDLDYVQLTTKRKELNDILNADIRFAAQKAKCHFALLENKPGRLLARILRKRQQASYIARIKLPDGTLSSRPDHILDAFQRFYRNLYDMDRVPGSGPTVETIEAYLADKVTRTLRPEVSTLLDAPVTGEEILSVLRSLKGGKSPGPDGLPAEYYRAFSSTLAPRLLSLFSVLRDGAKFHAHTLSATIAVICKPGKEGSDVRNYRPISLLNADLKMLAKILAVRLAPHLPTLIHPDQVSFVPGREARDATTRVLGVMGLARRTRKGLLLLSTDAEKAFDRVRWSFMFAVLRRIGTGDSFLGWLQALYDNPTARVRANGMLSEVFDIHNGTRQGCPLSPLLFALTLEPLLTAIRLTTAIKGLHGQDSCHKVSAYADDLLFLVSDPDSSLPALTTVLETYGEVAGYRINQDKSEFLNVSLDQTAIRKIRDEYPFRHCAHRMKYLGVWLAPSTKQILEFIFFSILKTFRSDLSDWTGRMISWLGFDTSFVEIDTQTYGGGMDP
;
A
#
# COMPACT_ATOMS: atom_id res chain seq x y z
N MET A 1 -37.50 -2.46 3.81
CA MET A 1 -37.55 -1.18 3.09
C MET A 1 -36.78 -1.30 1.79
N PRO A 2 -37.32 -0.79 0.66
CA PRO A 2 -36.72 -0.96 -0.65
C PRO A 2 -35.39 -0.20 -0.73
N GLN A 3 -34.40 -0.80 -1.39
CA GLN A 3 -33.15 -0.13 -1.74
C GLN A 3 -33.42 0.88 -2.84
N PRO A 4 -32.96 2.14 -2.74
CA PRO A 4 -32.91 3.01 -3.89
C PRO A 4 -31.68 2.63 -4.73
N SER A 5 -31.96 2.06 -5.90
CA SER A 5 -31.15 2.24 -7.10
C SER A 5 -31.17 3.73 -7.49
N GLY A 6 -30.04 4.24 -7.98
CA GLY A 6 -29.95 5.60 -8.51
C GLY A 6 -28.87 6.44 -7.82
N PHE A 7 -28.04 7.07 -8.64
CA PHE A 7 -26.98 8.02 -8.28
C PHE A 7 -27.38 8.91 -7.08
N THR A 8 -26.68 8.79 -5.95
CA THR A 8 -26.84 9.72 -4.82
C THR A 8 -25.79 10.83 -4.89
N PRO A 9 -26.18 12.12 -4.77
CA PRO A 9 -25.22 13.19 -4.49
C PRO A 9 -24.48 12.85 -3.19
N GLN A 10 -23.16 13.04 -3.16
CA GLN A 10 -22.35 12.60 -2.02
C GLN A 10 -22.43 13.62 -0.88
N HIS A 11 -22.36 13.17 0.37
CA HIS A 11 -22.56 14.04 1.55
C HIS A 11 -21.30 14.08 2.45
N LEU A 12 -20.96 15.27 2.95
CA LEU A 12 -20.07 15.50 4.09
C LEU A 12 -20.79 15.14 5.39
N ARG A 13 -20.42 14.02 6.00
CA ARG A 13 -20.93 13.59 7.31
C ARG A 13 -20.04 14.18 8.40
N CYS A 14 -20.52 15.22 9.09
CA CYS A 14 -19.83 15.93 10.16
C CYS A 14 -20.25 15.34 11.52
N LEU A 15 -19.31 14.75 12.26
CA LEU A 15 -19.56 14.19 13.59
C LEU A 15 -18.82 15.02 14.63
N THR A 16 -19.50 15.48 15.69
CA THR A 16 -18.84 16.10 16.85
C THR A 16 -18.93 15.21 18.08
N TYR A 17 -17.85 15.18 18.87
CA TYR A 17 -17.73 14.29 20.01
C TYR A 17 -16.84 14.86 21.12
N ASN A 18 -17.42 15.07 22.30
CA ASN A 18 -16.64 15.23 23.52
C ASN A 18 -16.11 13.85 23.97
N ALA A 19 -14.79 13.69 23.95
CA ALA A 19 -14.13 12.40 24.12
C ALA A 19 -13.62 12.13 25.55
N LYS A 20 -13.64 13.14 26.43
CA LYS A 20 -13.16 13.09 27.82
C LYS A 20 -11.85 12.31 28.00
N GLY A 21 -10.83 12.77 27.28
CA GLY A 21 -9.46 12.26 27.33
C GLY A 21 -9.15 11.09 26.40
N LEU A 22 -8.33 11.36 25.39
CA LEU A 22 -7.92 10.42 24.34
C LEU A 22 -6.49 9.90 24.49
N ASN A 23 -5.86 10.08 25.66
CA ASN A 23 -4.54 9.49 25.94
C ASN A 23 -4.57 7.95 25.99
N ILE A 24 -5.74 7.36 26.29
CA ILE A 24 -5.96 5.92 26.38
C ILE A 24 -6.16 5.32 24.97
N PRO A 25 -5.33 4.34 24.54
CA PRO A 25 -5.42 3.76 23.20
C PRO A 25 -6.76 3.11 22.88
N GLU A 26 -7.37 2.44 23.85
CA GLU A 26 -8.67 1.77 23.70
C GLU A 26 -9.78 2.75 23.33
N LYS A 27 -9.85 3.91 24.02
CA LYS A 27 -10.80 5.00 23.70
C LYS A 27 -10.60 5.53 22.28
N ARG A 28 -9.36 5.74 21.84
CA ARG A 28 -9.07 6.18 20.45
C ARG A 28 -9.55 5.16 19.41
N SER A 29 -9.34 3.87 19.65
CA SER A 29 -9.76 2.81 18.73
C SER A 29 -11.28 2.63 18.69
N ARG A 30 -11.99 2.94 19.78
CA ARG A 30 -13.46 2.99 19.82
C ARG A 30 -13.98 4.18 19.01
N LEU A 31 -13.49 5.39 19.30
CA LEU A 31 -13.81 6.62 18.56
C LEU A 31 -13.67 6.44 17.04
N LEU A 32 -12.51 5.98 16.58
CA LEU A 32 -12.21 5.89 15.15
C LEU A 32 -13.07 4.84 14.44
N ARG A 33 -13.58 3.84 15.16
CA ARG A 33 -14.48 2.83 14.60
C ARG A 33 -15.93 3.28 14.58
N GLU A 34 -16.37 3.98 15.61
CA GLU A 34 -17.66 4.65 15.62
C GLU A 34 -17.75 5.69 14.49
N ALA A 35 -16.70 6.50 14.32
CA ALA A 35 -16.59 7.42 13.21
C ALA A 35 -16.66 6.70 11.84
N HIS A 36 -15.99 5.56 11.69
CA HIS A 36 -16.06 4.75 10.47
C HIS A 36 -17.42 4.07 10.26
N ALA A 37 -18.07 3.59 11.32
CA ALA A 37 -19.41 2.98 11.26
C ALA A 37 -20.44 4.00 10.77
N ASN A 38 -20.33 5.24 11.24
CA ASN A 38 -21.16 6.37 10.84
C ASN A 38 -20.73 7.02 9.50
N ARG A 39 -19.73 6.45 8.81
CA ARG A 39 -19.16 6.95 7.54
C ARG A 39 -18.72 8.42 7.61
N THR A 40 -18.20 8.83 8.76
CA THR A 40 -17.85 10.23 9.07
C THR A 40 -16.81 10.78 8.09
N SER A 41 -17.10 11.95 7.53
CA SER A 41 -16.23 12.70 6.61
C SER A 41 -15.36 13.70 7.37
N VAL A 42 -15.91 14.41 8.35
CA VAL A 42 -15.20 15.38 9.20
C VAL A 42 -15.55 15.08 10.65
N LEU A 43 -14.54 14.93 11.51
CA LEU A 43 -14.69 14.58 12.92
C LEU A 43 -14.16 15.72 13.80
N PHE A 44 -15.04 16.34 14.57
CA PHE A 44 -14.73 17.38 15.55
C PHE A 44 -14.64 16.72 16.94
N LEU A 45 -13.55 17.00 17.66
CA LEU A 45 -13.29 16.44 18.97
C LEU A 45 -13.07 17.54 20.00
N GLN A 46 -13.66 17.34 21.17
CA GLN A 46 -13.48 18.19 22.35
C GLN A 46 -12.94 17.34 23.52
N GLU A 47 -12.30 18.00 24.49
CA GLU A 47 -11.64 17.38 25.64
C GLU A 47 -10.66 16.25 25.27
N THR A 48 -9.80 16.49 24.27
CA THR A 48 -8.82 15.49 23.80
C THR A 48 -7.77 15.14 24.88
N HIS A 49 -7.38 16.12 25.69
CA HIS A 49 -6.41 16.03 26.80
C HIS A 49 -5.03 15.51 26.40
N PHE A 50 -4.58 15.73 25.15
CA PHE A 50 -3.31 15.17 24.70
C PHE A 50 -2.11 15.71 25.48
N ARG A 51 -1.17 14.81 25.80
CA ARG A 51 0.18 15.20 26.22
C ARG A 51 0.99 15.63 25.00
N LEU A 52 2.05 16.42 25.22
CA LEU A 52 2.97 16.84 24.16
C LEU A 52 3.41 15.63 23.30
N GLY A 53 3.26 15.73 21.98
CA GLY A 53 3.57 14.67 21.02
C GLY A 53 2.54 13.52 20.89
N SER A 54 1.43 13.55 21.64
CA SER A 54 0.41 12.49 21.59
C SER A 54 -0.72 12.77 20.59
N ALA A 55 -0.94 14.02 20.16
CA ALA A 55 -2.02 14.40 19.26
C ALA A 55 -1.99 13.69 17.89
N PRO A 56 -0.82 13.48 17.24
CA PRO A 56 -0.74 12.68 16.02
C PRO A 56 -1.22 11.24 16.22
N GLN A 57 -1.41 10.75 17.47
CA GLN A 57 -1.97 9.44 17.82
C GLN A 57 -3.45 9.23 17.46
N LEU A 58 -4.15 10.20 16.87
CA LEU A 58 -5.50 10.01 16.33
C LEU A 58 -5.59 9.71 14.83
N LEU A 59 -4.61 10.12 14.04
CA LEU A 59 -4.68 9.98 12.58
C LEU A 59 -4.68 8.49 12.18
N ASN A 60 -5.36 8.09 11.11
CA ASN A 60 -5.34 6.70 10.65
C ASN A 60 -5.70 6.59 9.16
N SER A 61 -5.98 5.37 8.70
CA SER A 61 -6.30 5.15 7.29
C SER A 61 -7.60 5.69 6.81
N ASN A 62 -8.52 5.92 7.72
CA ASN A 62 -9.77 6.55 7.44
C ASN A 62 -9.67 8.06 7.64
N PHE A 63 -8.79 8.56 8.52
CA PHE A 63 -8.57 9.98 8.81
C PHE A 63 -7.08 10.36 8.68
N PRO A 64 -6.57 10.55 7.45
CA PRO A 64 -5.15 10.79 7.22
C PRO A 64 -4.70 12.21 7.59
N GLN A 65 -5.63 13.18 7.58
CA GLN A 65 -5.35 14.57 7.90
C GLN A 65 -6.08 14.96 9.19
N GLY A 66 -5.41 15.74 10.04
CA GLY A 66 -6.06 16.29 11.23
C GLY A 66 -5.19 17.31 11.94
N TYR A 67 -5.89 18.21 12.63
CA TYR A 67 -5.35 19.41 13.25
C TYR A 67 -5.76 19.43 14.71
N PHE A 68 -4.92 20.05 15.55
CA PHE A 68 -5.02 19.93 17.00
C PHE A 68 -4.70 21.28 17.64
N SER A 69 -5.46 21.65 18.67
CA SER A 69 -5.15 22.72 19.61
C SER A 69 -5.24 22.13 21.02
N ASP A 70 -4.08 21.88 21.64
CA ASP A 70 -3.97 21.23 22.94
C ASP A 70 -3.30 22.16 23.95
N PHE A 71 -3.74 22.12 25.22
CA PHE A 71 -3.09 22.83 26.32
C PHE A 71 -2.16 21.89 27.09
N TYR A 72 -0.86 21.99 26.87
CA TYR A 72 0.13 21.05 27.44
C TYR A 72 0.35 21.21 28.96
N GLY A 73 -0.12 22.32 29.56
CA GLY A 73 0.03 22.61 30.98
C GLY A 73 -0.94 21.85 31.90
N SER A 74 -2.04 21.27 31.38
CA SER A 74 -2.99 20.48 32.19
C SER A 74 -3.70 19.40 31.37
N LYS A 75 -4.12 18.30 32.01
CA LYS A 75 -4.86 17.19 31.38
C LYS A 75 -6.37 17.45 31.28
N SER A 76 -6.78 18.69 30.98
CA SER A 76 -8.19 19.11 31.11
C SER A 76 -8.80 19.79 29.89
N ARG A 77 -8.02 20.03 28.82
CA ARG A 77 -8.47 20.79 27.63
C ARG A 77 -7.87 20.23 26.35
N GLY A 78 -8.45 20.61 25.21
CA GLY A 78 -7.93 20.36 23.88
C GLY A 78 -9.03 20.03 22.87
N VAL A 79 -8.87 20.54 21.65
CA VAL A 79 -9.79 20.32 20.53
C VAL A 79 -9.04 19.81 19.31
N ALA A 80 -9.72 19.00 18.49
CA ALA A 80 -9.15 18.50 17.24
C ALA A 80 -10.20 18.44 16.12
N ILE A 81 -9.72 18.52 14.88
CA ILE A 81 -10.52 18.30 13.67
C ILE A 81 -9.79 17.28 12.81
N LEU A 82 -10.46 16.18 12.46
CA LEU A 82 -9.91 15.12 11.61
C LEU A 82 -10.72 15.02 10.31
N PHE A 83 -10.03 14.89 9.18
CA PHE A 83 -10.63 14.75 7.86
C PHE A 83 -10.45 13.33 7.34
N SER A 84 -11.55 12.76 6.83
CA SER A 84 -11.55 11.43 6.24
C SER A 84 -10.70 11.39 4.97
N LYS A 85 -10.15 10.23 4.60
CA LYS A 85 -9.46 10.02 3.30
C LYS A 85 -10.37 10.29 2.10
N THR A 86 -11.68 10.26 2.33
CA THR A 86 -12.68 10.62 1.32
C THR A 86 -12.74 12.12 1.10
N VAL A 87 -12.17 12.94 1.99
CA VAL A 87 -12.11 14.40 1.92
C VAL A 87 -10.65 14.81 1.68
N PRO A 88 -10.22 15.04 0.43
CA PRO A 88 -8.90 15.56 0.10
C PRO A 88 -8.91 17.08 0.30
N LEU A 89 -8.99 17.52 1.56
CA LEU A 89 -8.85 18.92 1.92
C LEU A 89 -7.44 19.39 1.54
N ILE A 90 -7.35 20.50 0.83
CA ILE A 90 -6.12 21.26 0.64
C ILE A 90 -6.14 22.37 1.68
N MET A 91 -5.40 22.17 2.77
CA MET A 91 -5.33 23.16 3.85
C MET A 91 -4.56 24.39 3.38
N GLU A 92 -5.15 25.55 3.63
CA GLU A 92 -4.59 26.85 3.32
C GLU A 92 -4.10 27.57 4.58
N ASP A 93 -4.90 27.52 5.64
CA ASP A 93 -4.55 28.17 6.90
C ASP A 93 -5.15 27.43 8.11
N VAL A 94 -4.50 27.55 9.28
CA VAL A 94 -4.92 26.94 10.54
C VAL A 94 -4.69 27.92 11.68
N LEU A 95 -5.75 28.22 12.43
CA LEU A 95 -5.67 29.04 13.64
C LEU A 95 -5.90 28.17 14.87
N THR A 96 -4.93 28.17 15.79
CA THR A 96 -5.00 27.40 17.03
C THR A 96 -4.97 28.30 18.25
N ASP A 97 -5.69 27.88 19.29
CA ASP A 97 -5.62 28.50 20.60
C ASP A 97 -4.46 27.97 21.44
N ARG A 98 -3.86 28.83 22.28
CA ARG A 98 -2.84 28.40 23.25
C ARG A 98 -3.47 27.66 24.43
N ASP A 99 -4.72 27.98 24.79
CA ASP A 99 -5.44 27.36 25.91
C ASP A 99 -6.22 26.10 25.51
N GLY A 100 -6.11 25.66 24.25
CA GLY A 100 -6.76 24.45 23.75
C GLY A 100 -8.29 24.56 23.62
N ARG A 101 -8.83 25.78 23.48
CA ARG A 101 -10.28 26.05 23.47
C ARG A 101 -10.91 26.09 22.08
N PHE A 102 -10.14 26.42 21.05
CA PHE A 102 -10.64 26.42 19.68
C PHE A 102 -9.57 26.06 18.66
N LEU A 103 -10.03 25.58 17.51
CA LEU A 103 -9.23 25.25 16.36
C LEU A 103 -10.02 25.57 15.11
N PHE A 104 -9.46 26.40 14.23
CA PHE A 104 -10.03 26.70 12.91
C PHE A 104 -9.11 26.14 11.83
N VAL A 105 -9.72 25.52 10.82
CA VAL A 105 -9.02 25.00 9.65
C VAL A 105 -9.73 25.54 8.42
N ARG A 106 -9.00 26.29 7.60
CA ARG A 106 -9.48 26.80 6.31
C ARG A 106 -8.76 26.07 5.18
N GLY A 107 -9.50 25.72 4.15
CA GLY A 107 -8.94 25.12 2.96
C GLY A 107 -9.98 24.83 1.89
N SER A 108 -9.48 24.43 0.74
CA SER A 108 -10.31 24.11 -0.42
C SER A 108 -10.55 22.60 -0.54
N ILE A 109 -11.80 22.24 -0.83
CA ILE A 109 -12.22 20.88 -1.17
C ILE A 109 -12.75 20.94 -2.60
N ALA A 110 -12.00 20.35 -3.54
CA ALA A 110 -12.33 20.35 -4.97
C ALA A 110 -12.75 21.76 -5.48
N GLU A 111 -11.86 22.72 -5.25
CA GLU A 111 -11.95 24.13 -5.70
C GLU A 111 -13.01 25.00 -5.00
N LYS A 112 -13.83 24.44 -4.10
CA LYS A 112 -14.70 25.23 -3.21
C LYS A 112 -14.04 25.45 -1.85
N GLN A 113 -14.15 26.67 -1.34
CA GLN A 113 -13.62 27.05 -0.02
C GLN A 113 -14.49 26.54 1.13
N TYR A 114 -13.84 26.01 2.17
CA TYR A 114 -14.46 25.56 3.40
C TYR A 114 -13.68 26.04 4.63
N THR A 115 -14.42 26.39 5.68
CA THR A 115 -13.88 26.66 7.02
C THR A 115 -14.53 25.72 8.03
N PHE A 116 -13.71 24.97 8.76
CA PHE A 116 -14.12 24.07 9.83
C PHE A 116 -13.62 24.59 11.18
N ALA A 117 -14.50 24.72 12.15
CA ALA A 117 -14.17 25.23 13.49
C ALA A 117 -14.61 24.25 14.59
N SER A 118 -13.70 23.89 15.49
CA SER A 118 -13.99 23.09 16.69
C SER A 118 -13.87 23.98 17.93
N LEU A 119 -14.88 23.97 18.80
CA LEU A 119 -14.94 24.81 20.00
C LEU A 119 -15.11 23.99 21.29
N TYR A 120 -14.52 24.47 22.37
CA TYR A 120 -14.71 23.97 23.73
C TYR A 120 -14.73 25.13 24.74
N LEU A 121 -15.91 25.44 25.30
CA LEU A 121 -16.06 26.56 26.23
C LEU A 121 -15.78 26.16 27.70
N PRO A 122 -15.31 27.10 28.54
CA PRO A 122 -15.17 26.87 29.99
C PRO A 122 -16.52 26.85 30.73
N ASN A 123 -16.57 26.24 31.92
CA ASN A 123 -17.74 26.27 32.81
C ASN A 123 -18.03 27.65 33.43
N VAL A 124 -17.09 28.59 33.35
CA VAL A 124 -17.20 29.95 33.89
C VAL A 124 -16.86 30.95 32.78
N ASP A 125 -17.57 32.08 32.72
CA ASP A 125 -17.39 33.16 31.73
C ASP A 125 -17.55 32.72 30.25
N GLN A 126 -18.47 31.79 29.98
CA GLN A 126 -18.78 31.26 28.64
C GLN A 126 -18.95 32.38 27.60
N HIS A 127 -19.75 33.40 27.91
CA HIS A 127 -20.09 34.48 26.98
C HIS A 127 -18.88 35.32 26.53
N ARG A 128 -17.94 35.60 27.44
CA ARG A 128 -16.74 36.39 27.14
C ARG A 128 -15.75 35.58 26.30
N CYS A 129 -15.60 34.30 26.64
CA CYS A 129 -14.79 33.36 25.89
C CYS A 129 -15.32 33.17 24.46
N LEU A 130 -16.61 32.85 24.32
CA LEU A 130 -17.26 32.68 23.02
C LEU A 130 -17.14 33.94 22.15
N ARG A 131 -17.40 35.13 22.71
CA ARG A 131 -17.30 36.39 21.95
C ARG A 131 -15.88 36.65 21.41
N LYS A 132 -14.83 36.30 22.18
CA LYS A 132 -13.45 36.41 21.71
C LYS A 132 -13.17 35.45 20.55
N ILE A 133 -13.63 34.21 20.67
CA ILE A 133 -13.46 33.16 19.65
C ILE A 133 -14.21 33.53 18.36
N LEU A 134 -15.46 33.99 18.47
CA LEU A 134 -16.28 34.38 17.32
C LEU A 134 -15.71 35.58 16.56
N ARG A 135 -15.11 36.57 17.25
CA ARG A 135 -14.40 37.69 16.59
C ARG A 135 -13.19 37.24 15.78
N GLN A 136 -12.48 36.21 16.25
CA GLN A 136 -11.37 35.63 15.49
C GLN A 136 -11.88 34.78 14.32
N LEU A 137 -12.97 34.06 14.53
CA LEU A 137 -13.63 33.27 13.49
C LEU A 137 -14.13 34.16 12.35
N SER A 138 -14.72 35.32 12.66
CA SER A 138 -15.24 36.24 11.64
C SER A 138 -14.16 36.79 10.71
N SER A 139 -12.94 37.00 11.22
CA SER A 139 -11.79 37.42 10.40
C SER A 139 -11.13 36.28 9.63
N PHE A 140 -11.33 35.03 10.07
CA PHE A 140 -10.66 33.85 9.51
C PHE A 140 -11.52 33.10 8.51
N ALA A 141 -12.84 33.10 8.71
CA ALA A 141 -13.78 32.26 7.99
C ALA A 141 -13.98 32.71 6.55
N GLU A 142 -13.89 31.76 5.64
CA GLU A 142 -14.07 31.93 4.20
C GLU A 142 -14.76 30.70 3.61
N GLY A 143 -15.52 30.88 2.52
CA GLY A 143 -16.30 29.79 1.93
C GLY A 143 -17.35 29.22 2.89
N THR A 144 -17.79 27.97 2.72
CA THR A 144 -18.82 27.32 3.57
C THR A 144 -18.29 27.07 4.98
N LEU A 145 -19.02 27.54 6.00
CA LEU A 145 -18.59 27.49 7.41
C LEU A 145 -19.35 26.42 8.20
N VAL A 146 -18.61 25.52 8.84
CA VAL A 146 -19.14 24.51 9.77
C VAL A 146 -18.44 24.65 11.12
N VAL A 147 -19.21 24.95 12.16
CA VAL A 147 -18.72 25.12 13.54
C VAL A 147 -19.32 24.00 14.38
N ALA A 148 -18.50 23.29 15.14
CA ALA A 148 -18.98 22.25 16.05
C ALA A 148 -18.26 22.33 17.39
N GLY A 149 -18.93 21.96 18.48
CA GLY A 149 -18.29 22.04 19.79
C GLY A 149 -19.18 21.76 20.97
N ASP A 150 -18.53 21.68 22.11
CA ASP A 150 -19.18 21.64 23.43
C ASP A 150 -19.14 23.05 24.02
N LEU A 151 -20.33 23.64 24.19
CA LEU A 151 -20.47 24.98 24.73
C LEU A 151 -20.58 25.01 26.26
N ASN A 152 -20.66 23.86 26.93
CA ASN A 152 -20.89 23.73 28.37
C ASN A 152 -22.07 24.58 28.88
N VAL A 153 -23.05 24.85 28.01
CA VAL A 153 -24.25 25.63 28.34
C VAL A 153 -25.44 25.18 27.50
N PRO A 154 -26.60 24.89 28.12
CA PRO A 154 -27.83 24.67 27.39
C PRO A 154 -28.33 26.01 26.84
N LEU A 155 -28.37 26.15 25.51
CA LEU A 155 -28.80 27.38 24.84
C LEU A 155 -30.24 27.73 25.17
N ASP A 156 -31.16 26.77 25.21
CA ASP A 156 -32.53 26.94 25.71
C ASP A 156 -32.81 26.03 26.93
N PRO A 157 -32.68 26.53 28.16
CA PRO A 157 -32.84 25.70 29.36
C PRO A 157 -34.19 24.98 29.49
N ARG A 158 -35.25 25.45 28.83
CA ARG A 158 -36.57 24.78 28.88
C ARG A 158 -36.60 23.50 28.05
N LEU A 159 -35.88 23.50 26.92
CA LEU A 159 -35.87 22.38 25.97
C LEU A 159 -34.59 21.55 26.07
N ASP A 160 -33.45 22.20 26.34
CA ASP A 160 -32.11 21.62 26.34
C ASP A 160 -31.67 21.10 27.72
N ALA A 161 -32.49 21.21 28.77
CA ALA A 161 -32.18 20.65 30.09
C ALA A 161 -33.39 19.88 30.66
N SER A 162 -33.16 18.69 31.22
CA SER A 162 -34.24 17.86 31.78
C SER A 162 -34.96 18.57 32.94
N ALA A 163 -34.18 19.24 33.79
CA ALA A 163 -34.66 20.01 34.94
C ALA A 163 -35.28 21.38 34.58
N GLY A 164 -35.27 21.80 33.31
CA GLY A 164 -35.84 23.08 32.88
C GLY A 164 -35.09 24.32 33.39
N ARG A 165 -33.90 24.14 33.98
CA ARG A 165 -33.10 25.19 34.65
C ARG A 165 -31.65 25.10 34.14
N SER A 166 -30.99 26.25 34.06
CA SER A 166 -29.56 26.35 33.74
C SER A 166 -28.80 26.94 34.93
N SER A 167 -27.57 26.48 35.13
CA SER A 167 -26.62 27.09 36.08
C SER A 167 -26.16 28.48 35.62
N VAL A 168 -26.40 28.83 34.34
CA VAL A 168 -26.01 30.10 33.73
C VAL A 168 -27.16 31.11 33.75
N PRO A 169 -26.96 32.36 34.21
CA PRO A 169 -27.99 33.40 34.22
C PRO A 169 -28.58 33.71 32.83
N GLN A 170 -29.88 34.01 32.78
CA GLN A 170 -30.61 34.33 31.54
C GLN A 170 -30.03 35.53 30.76
N CYS A 171 -29.44 36.51 31.45
CA CYS A 171 -28.76 37.64 30.81
C CYS A 171 -27.53 37.19 30.02
N VAL A 172 -26.79 36.20 30.51
CA VAL A 172 -25.59 35.63 29.86
C VAL A 172 -26.00 34.79 28.65
N LEU A 173 -27.06 33.99 28.77
CA LEU A 173 -27.63 33.23 27.65
C LEU A 173 -28.07 34.14 26.50
N ARG A 174 -28.71 35.29 26.80
CA ARG A 174 -29.06 36.29 25.79
C ARG A 174 -27.84 36.85 25.06
N HIS A 175 -26.74 37.08 25.76
CA HIS A 175 -25.49 37.54 25.13
C HIS A 175 -24.85 36.49 24.24
N ILE A 176 -24.89 35.21 24.65
CA ILE A 176 -24.39 34.08 23.85
C ILE A 176 -25.19 33.96 22.56
N ARG A 177 -26.53 33.94 22.64
CA ARG A 177 -27.42 33.88 21.47
C ARG A 177 -27.17 35.06 20.53
N ARG A 178 -27.13 36.28 21.06
CA ARG A 178 -26.81 37.49 20.26
C ARG A 178 -25.46 37.38 19.55
N SER A 179 -24.45 36.80 20.19
CA SER A 179 -23.12 36.65 19.58
C SER A 179 -23.12 35.62 18.44
N LEU A 180 -23.95 34.57 18.53
CA LEU A 180 -24.17 33.61 17.45
C LEU A 180 -24.96 34.23 16.30
N ASP A 181 -26.00 35.01 16.61
CA ASP A 181 -26.82 35.75 15.65
C ASP A 181 -26.02 36.79 14.87
N GLU A 182 -25.04 37.46 15.51
CA GLU A 182 -24.12 38.42 14.87
C GLU A 182 -23.32 37.79 13.71
N LEU A 183 -23.06 36.48 13.75
CA LEU A 183 -22.42 35.72 12.66
C LEU A 183 -23.41 34.85 11.87
N GLN A 184 -24.71 35.02 12.11
CA GLN A 184 -25.79 34.24 11.51
C GLN A 184 -25.59 32.72 11.66
N LEU A 185 -25.03 32.29 12.80
CA LEU A 185 -24.80 30.86 13.09
C LEU A 185 -26.08 30.22 13.61
N VAL A 186 -26.60 29.24 12.87
CA VAL A 186 -27.85 28.54 13.18
C VAL A 186 -27.53 27.16 13.78
N ASP A 187 -28.14 26.84 14.93
CA ASP A 187 -28.09 25.50 15.54
C ASP A 187 -28.87 24.50 14.67
N ILE A 188 -28.14 23.62 14.00
CA ILE A 188 -28.73 22.70 13.02
C ILE A 188 -29.68 21.70 13.65
N TRP A 189 -29.36 21.15 14.82
CA TRP A 189 -30.24 20.16 15.44
C TRP A 189 -31.60 20.79 15.79
N ARG A 190 -31.58 21.99 16.36
CA ARG A 190 -32.82 22.71 16.71
C ARG A 190 -33.62 23.18 15.49
N ALA A 191 -32.95 23.48 14.37
CA ALA A 191 -33.60 23.85 13.13
C ALA A 191 -34.44 22.70 12.51
N PHE A 192 -33.98 21.46 12.65
CA PHE A 192 -34.68 20.26 12.15
C PHE A 192 -35.67 19.68 13.17
N HIS A 193 -35.37 19.79 14.47
CA HIS A 193 -36.15 19.20 15.57
C HIS A 193 -36.77 20.31 16.45
N ALA A 194 -37.66 21.08 15.83
CA ALA A 194 -38.31 22.21 16.49
C ALA A 194 -39.24 21.73 17.64
N GLY A 195 -38.89 22.08 18.88
CA GLY A 195 -39.69 21.73 20.06
C GLY A 195 -39.42 20.35 20.67
N GLU A 196 -38.61 19.49 20.03
CA GLU A 196 -38.24 18.19 20.60
C GLU A 196 -37.21 18.31 21.74
N ARG A 197 -37.21 17.35 22.68
CA ARG A 197 -36.24 17.28 23.79
C ARG A 197 -35.40 16.03 23.64
N ASP A 198 -34.10 16.23 23.39
CA ASP A 198 -33.07 15.19 23.40
C ASP A 198 -31.76 15.81 23.95
N TYR A 199 -30.90 14.98 24.53
CA TYR A 199 -29.80 15.46 25.37
C TYR A 199 -28.47 14.83 24.96
N SER A 200 -27.39 15.60 25.10
CA SER A 200 -26.05 15.13 24.74
C SER A 200 -25.22 14.68 25.94
N PHE A 201 -25.63 15.00 27.17
CA PHE A 201 -24.86 14.74 28.38
C PHE A 201 -25.75 14.34 29.57
N PHE A 202 -25.26 13.40 30.39
CA PHE A 202 -25.83 13.04 31.69
C PHE A 202 -24.88 13.39 32.83
N SER A 203 -25.38 14.10 33.85
CA SER A 203 -24.64 14.35 35.08
C SER A 203 -25.01 13.34 36.17
N PRO A 204 -24.10 12.43 36.57
CA PRO A 204 -24.36 11.50 37.68
C PRO A 204 -24.56 12.21 39.02
N VAL A 205 -23.85 13.33 39.23
CA VAL A 205 -23.90 14.11 40.48
C VAL A 205 -25.25 14.82 40.65
N HIS A 206 -25.82 15.29 39.55
CA HIS A 206 -27.06 16.08 39.56
C HIS A 206 -28.27 15.31 39.02
N ALA A 207 -28.11 14.02 38.71
CA ALA A 207 -29.13 13.13 38.12
C ALA A 207 -29.97 13.82 37.02
N SER A 208 -29.31 14.58 36.15
CA SER A 208 -29.98 15.43 35.15
C SER A 208 -29.29 15.36 33.79
N TYR A 209 -30.08 15.61 32.75
CA TYR A 209 -29.66 15.58 31.35
C TYR A 209 -29.59 16.99 30.78
N SER A 210 -28.61 17.24 29.92
CA SER A 210 -28.44 18.53 29.24
C SER A 210 -27.92 18.34 27.81
N ARG A 211 -28.33 19.20 26.89
CA ARG A 211 -27.75 19.31 25.53
C ARG A 211 -26.67 20.39 25.56
N LEU A 212 -25.43 19.97 25.41
CA LEU A 212 -24.23 20.81 25.52
C LEU A 212 -23.39 20.82 24.22
N ASP A 213 -23.58 19.80 23.37
CA ASP A 213 -22.88 19.61 22.11
C ASP A 213 -23.70 20.13 20.93
N TYR A 214 -23.09 20.95 20.08
CA TYR A 214 -23.76 21.66 19.00
C TYR A 214 -22.98 21.61 17.68
N ILE A 215 -23.71 21.63 16.57
CA ILE A 215 -23.19 21.92 15.23
C ILE A 215 -23.96 23.13 14.69
N PHE A 216 -23.22 24.17 14.30
CA PHE A 216 -23.71 25.37 13.65
C PHE A 216 -23.21 25.47 12.22
N VAL A 217 -24.06 26.02 11.36
CA VAL A 217 -23.68 26.52 10.02
C VAL A 217 -24.23 27.93 9.87
N ARG A 218 -23.76 28.69 8.87
CA ARG A 218 -24.36 29.99 8.58
C ARG A 218 -25.77 29.82 8.01
N GLN A 219 -26.63 30.80 8.26
CA GLN A 219 -28.01 30.81 7.77
C GLN A 219 -28.14 30.53 6.26
N CYS A 220 -27.22 31.05 5.44
CA CYS A 220 -27.19 30.80 3.99
C CYS A 220 -26.86 29.35 3.60
N ASP A 221 -26.18 28.60 4.47
CA ASP A 221 -25.70 27.24 4.22
C ASP A 221 -26.66 26.16 4.79
N VAL A 222 -27.74 26.54 5.48
CA VAL A 222 -28.71 25.60 6.09
C VAL A 222 -29.36 24.68 5.06
N LEU A 223 -29.65 25.20 3.85
CA LEU A 223 -30.24 24.42 2.76
C LEU A 223 -29.32 23.32 2.21
N LEU A 224 -28.03 23.32 2.58
CA LEU A 224 -27.08 22.26 2.23
C LEU A 224 -27.13 21.08 3.20
N VAL A 225 -27.85 21.21 4.32
CA VAL A 225 -27.97 20.16 5.33
C VAL A 225 -29.15 19.26 5.00
N ASP A 226 -28.92 17.96 4.94
CA ASP A 226 -29.96 16.97 4.65
C ASP A 226 -30.58 16.40 5.93
N GLU A 227 -29.72 16.03 6.89
CA GLU A 227 -30.13 15.30 8.10
C GLU A 227 -29.24 15.62 9.31
N THR A 228 -29.78 15.51 10.52
CA THR A 228 -29.03 15.69 11.78
C THR A 228 -29.57 14.82 12.92
N TYR A 229 -28.68 14.21 13.71
CA TYR A 229 -29.00 13.22 14.73
C TYR A 229 -28.12 13.33 15.98
N ILE A 230 -28.71 13.16 17.16
CA ILE A 230 -27.98 12.80 18.38
C ILE A 230 -27.95 11.26 18.45
N LEU A 231 -26.74 10.70 18.56
CA LEU A 231 -26.48 9.26 18.57
C LEU A 231 -26.41 8.72 20.00
N ALA A 232 -26.54 7.39 20.17
CA ALA A 232 -26.52 6.76 21.50
C ALA A 232 -25.18 6.91 22.23
N GLN A 233 -25.21 6.92 23.56
CA GLN A 233 -24.03 7.00 24.40
C GLN A 233 -23.29 5.65 24.44
N THR A 234 -22.11 5.57 23.83
CA THR A 234 -21.36 4.31 23.71
C THR A 234 -20.29 4.13 24.79
N TRP A 235 -19.26 5.00 24.81
CA TRP A 235 -18.11 4.90 25.71
C TRP A 235 -17.67 6.23 26.34
N SER A 236 -18.14 7.36 25.80
CA SER A 236 -18.02 8.68 26.44
C SER A 236 -19.22 8.93 27.35
N ASP A 237 -19.13 9.92 28.23
CA ASP A 237 -20.26 10.48 28.97
C ASP A 237 -21.14 11.42 28.13
N HIS A 238 -20.73 11.68 26.88
CA HIS A 238 -21.49 12.43 25.89
C HIS A 238 -22.00 11.55 24.73
N CYS A 239 -23.16 11.92 24.21
CA CYS A 239 -23.76 11.42 22.98
C CYS A 239 -23.16 12.15 21.77
N PRO A 240 -22.81 11.45 20.67
CA PRO A 240 -22.32 12.12 19.47
C PRO A 240 -23.41 12.86 18.74
N LEU A 241 -23.08 13.99 18.12
CA LEU A 241 -23.98 14.69 17.18
C LEU A 241 -23.45 14.55 15.75
N LEU A 242 -24.29 14.01 14.85
CA LEU A 242 -23.98 13.76 13.45
C LEU A 242 -24.85 14.62 12.53
N THR A 243 -24.25 15.38 11.63
CA THR A 243 -24.93 16.19 10.61
C THR A 243 -24.46 15.78 9.21
N VAL A 244 -25.37 15.69 8.25
CA VAL A 244 -25.12 15.31 6.85
C VAL A 244 -25.28 16.55 5.96
N ILE A 245 -24.23 16.94 5.25
CA ILE A 245 -24.19 18.14 4.40
C ILE A 245 -23.93 17.72 2.94
N SER A 246 -24.79 18.08 2.00
CA SER A 246 -24.64 17.78 0.57
C SER A 246 -23.36 18.38 -0.07
N SER A 247 -22.59 17.56 -0.80
CA SER A 247 -21.33 17.94 -1.46
C SER A 247 -21.02 17.13 -2.75
N PRO A 248 -21.00 17.76 -3.95
CA PRO A 248 -20.98 17.03 -5.23
C PRO A 248 -19.64 16.35 -5.64
N LEU A 249 -18.61 16.28 -4.79
CA LEU A 249 -17.21 16.20 -5.25
C LEU A 249 -16.40 14.93 -4.91
N PHE A 250 -16.99 13.89 -4.34
CA PHE A 250 -16.23 12.68 -3.96
C PHE A 250 -16.46 11.49 -4.91
N ARG A 251 -15.49 10.59 -5.03
CA ARG A 251 -15.68 9.25 -5.62
C ARG A 251 -15.37 8.21 -4.54
N PRO A 252 -16.20 7.15 -4.39
CA PRO A 252 -15.87 6.07 -3.47
C PRO A 252 -14.58 5.35 -3.90
N SER A 253 -13.81 4.87 -2.93
CA SER A 253 -12.73 3.93 -3.20
C SER A 253 -13.31 2.65 -3.80
N GLU A 254 -12.90 2.30 -5.02
CA GLU A 254 -13.20 1.02 -5.63
C GLU A 254 -12.51 -0.10 -4.84
N ARG A 255 -13.30 -0.85 -4.08
CA ARG A 255 -12.80 -1.99 -3.31
C ARG A 255 -12.89 -3.25 -4.15
N GLN A 256 -11.75 -3.71 -4.64
CA GLN A 256 -11.61 -5.06 -5.18
C GLN A 256 -11.91 -6.09 -4.09
N TRP A 257 -12.78 -7.05 -4.40
CA TRP A 257 -13.10 -8.14 -3.48
C TRP A 257 -11.87 -8.99 -3.20
N ARG A 258 -11.76 -9.46 -1.96
CA ARG A 258 -10.72 -10.40 -1.52
C ARG A 258 -11.34 -11.35 -0.52
N LEU A 259 -11.02 -12.63 -0.63
CA LEU A 259 -11.47 -13.63 0.34
C LEU A 259 -11.02 -13.24 1.74
N ASN A 260 -11.97 -13.26 2.68
CA ASN A 260 -11.63 -13.22 4.09
C ASN A 260 -11.17 -14.62 4.51
N THR A 261 -9.86 -14.80 4.68
CA THR A 261 -9.26 -16.10 5.03
C THR A 261 -9.73 -16.62 6.40
N SER A 262 -10.32 -15.78 7.26
CA SER A 262 -10.92 -16.24 8.51
C SER A 262 -12.18 -17.09 8.30
N LEU A 263 -12.74 -17.14 7.09
CA LEU A 263 -13.82 -18.09 6.79
C LEU A 263 -13.31 -19.52 6.65
N LEU A 264 -12.04 -19.69 6.32
CA LEU A 264 -11.41 -21.01 6.15
C LEU A 264 -11.02 -21.66 7.49
N THR A 265 -11.28 -21.00 8.61
CA THR A 265 -11.05 -21.57 9.95
C THR A 265 -12.26 -22.33 10.49
N ASP A 266 -13.42 -22.22 9.83
CA ASP A 266 -14.66 -22.92 10.18
C ASP A 266 -14.70 -24.27 9.43
N PRO A 267 -14.44 -25.42 10.08
CA PRO A 267 -14.32 -26.71 9.39
C PRO A 267 -15.62 -27.13 8.69
N LEU A 268 -16.78 -26.85 9.30
CA LEU A 268 -18.08 -27.20 8.73
C LEU A 268 -18.33 -26.45 7.42
N PHE A 269 -17.98 -25.16 7.39
CA PHE A 269 -18.11 -24.37 6.17
C PHE A 269 -17.10 -24.78 5.09
N VAL A 270 -15.90 -25.22 5.47
CA VAL A 270 -14.92 -25.77 4.52
C VAL A 270 -15.46 -27.07 3.90
N GLU A 271 -16.05 -27.96 4.69
CA GLU A 271 -16.67 -29.19 4.18
C GLU A 271 -17.86 -28.92 3.26
N GLU A 272 -18.75 -28.00 3.64
CA GLU A 272 -19.87 -27.54 2.81
C GLU A 272 -19.38 -26.99 1.46
N MET A 273 -18.36 -26.13 1.49
CA MET A 273 -17.79 -25.53 0.29
C MET A 273 -17.07 -26.56 -0.59
N ASP A 274 -16.38 -27.53 0.00
CA ASP A 274 -15.72 -28.60 -0.73
C ASP A 274 -16.75 -29.51 -1.43
N SER A 275 -17.86 -29.82 -0.77
CA SER A 275 -19.00 -30.51 -1.39
C SER A 275 -19.57 -29.72 -2.57
N CYS A 276 -19.81 -28.41 -2.38
CA CYS A 276 -20.27 -27.52 -3.45
C CYS A 276 -19.31 -27.49 -4.66
N LEU A 277 -17.99 -27.43 -4.41
CA LEU A 277 -16.96 -27.53 -5.45
C LEU A 277 -17.03 -28.85 -6.21
N ARG A 278 -17.15 -29.98 -5.50
CA ARG A 278 -17.26 -31.30 -6.12
C ARG A 278 -18.51 -31.39 -7.00
N THR A 279 -19.66 -30.95 -6.50
CA THR A 279 -20.91 -30.90 -7.27
C THR A 279 -20.76 -30.03 -8.52
N PHE A 280 -20.20 -28.82 -8.38
CA PHE A 280 -19.99 -27.92 -9.50
C PHE A 280 -19.18 -28.59 -10.62
N PHE A 281 -18.02 -29.18 -10.31
CA PHE A 281 -17.22 -29.82 -11.36
C PHE A 281 -17.91 -31.07 -11.93
N THR A 282 -18.55 -31.90 -11.12
CA THR A 282 -19.28 -33.09 -11.61
C THR A 282 -20.40 -32.72 -12.58
N GLU A 283 -21.11 -31.62 -12.34
CA GLU A 283 -22.23 -31.18 -13.19
C GLU A 283 -21.78 -30.43 -14.45
N ASN A 284 -20.60 -29.80 -14.43
CA ASN A 284 -20.14 -28.89 -15.49
C ASN A 284 -18.98 -29.45 -16.32
N ASP A 285 -18.37 -30.57 -15.92
CA ASP A 285 -17.37 -31.29 -16.72
C ASP A 285 -18.05 -31.91 -17.95
N SER A 286 -18.17 -31.11 -19.02
CA SER A 286 -18.62 -31.56 -20.33
C SER A 286 -17.48 -31.46 -21.34
N PRO A 287 -17.35 -32.44 -22.27
CA PRO A 287 -16.37 -32.35 -23.37
C PRO A 287 -16.61 -31.15 -24.29
N ASP A 288 -17.81 -30.59 -24.33
CA ASP A 288 -18.17 -29.47 -25.20
C ASP A 288 -17.66 -28.11 -24.67
N ILE A 289 -17.32 -28.03 -23.38
CA ILE A 289 -16.93 -26.78 -22.73
C ILE A 289 -15.41 -26.80 -22.48
N PRO A 290 -14.65 -25.80 -22.94
CA PRO A 290 -13.22 -25.74 -22.68
C PRO A 290 -12.90 -25.71 -21.18
N VAL A 291 -11.91 -26.52 -20.77
CA VAL A 291 -11.43 -26.59 -19.37
C VAL A 291 -11.10 -25.22 -18.76
N PRO A 292 -10.45 -24.27 -19.47
CA PRO A 292 -10.20 -22.93 -18.91
C PRO A 292 -11.47 -22.15 -18.58
N THR A 293 -12.56 -22.38 -19.31
CA THR A 293 -13.87 -21.74 -19.08
C THR A 293 -14.53 -22.30 -17.82
N ILE A 294 -14.56 -23.63 -17.66
CA ILE A 294 -15.05 -24.29 -16.44
C ILE A 294 -14.24 -23.81 -15.23
N TRP A 295 -12.92 -23.71 -15.40
CA TRP A 295 -12.02 -23.20 -14.37
C TRP A 295 -12.30 -21.75 -13.98
N GLU A 296 -12.61 -20.83 -14.89
CA GLU A 296 -13.00 -19.49 -14.44
C GLU A 296 -14.40 -19.45 -13.82
N ALA A 297 -15.34 -20.24 -14.36
CA ALA A 297 -16.70 -20.29 -13.85
C ALA A 297 -16.76 -20.75 -12.38
N HIS A 298 -15.96 -21.75 -11.99
CA HIS A 298 -15.92 -22.20 -10.58
C HIS A 298 -15.48 -21.06 -9.64
N LYS A 299 -14.50 -20.23 -10.06
CA LYS A 299 -14.03 -19.11 -9.24
C LYS A 299 -15.14 -18.08 -9.00
N ALA A 300 -15.98 -17.83 -10.01
CA ALA A 300 -17.12 -16.93 -9.88
C ALA A 300 -18.18 -17.48 -8.90
N VAL A 301 -18.52 -18.76 -9.01
CA VAL A 301 -19.50 -19.46 -8.14
C VAL A 301 -19.04 -19.43 -6.68
N VAL A 302 -17.80 -19.86 -6.44
CA VAL A 302 -17.20 -19.92 -5.10
C VAL A 302 -17.05 -18.52 -4.49
N ARG A 303 -16.68 -17.52 -5.30
CA ARG A 303 -16.66 -16.12 -4.85
C ARG A 303 -18.05 -15.68 -4.40
N GLY A 304 -19.10 -16.03 -5.13
CA GLY A 304 -20.50 -15.78 -4.75
C GLY A 304 -20.84 -16.41 -3.40
N ALA A 305 -20.50 -17.69 -3.22
CA ALA A 305 -20.74 -18.42 -1.98
C ALA A 305 -19.99 -17.81 -0.78
N PHE A 306 -18.71 -17.46 -0.93
CA PHE A 306 -17.95 -16.76 0.11
C PHE A 306 -18.51 -15.37 0.43
N ILE A 307 -18.95 -14.61 -0.58
CA ILE A 307 -19.61 -13.31 -0.37
C ILE A 307 -20.91 -13.49 0.41
N SER A 308 -21.70 -14.50 0.06
CA SER A 308 -22.96 -14.82 0.75
C SER A 308 -22.71 -15.13 2.23
N ARG A 309 -21.80 -16.05 2.53
CA ARG A 309 -21.41 -16.40 3.92
C ARG A 309 -20.88 -15.19 4.69
N ALA A 310 -19.95 -14.43 4.10
CA ALA A 310 -19.41 -13.22 4.73
C ALA A 310 -20.50 -12.18 5.01
N THR A 311 -21.46 -12.04 4.10
CA THR A 311 -22.57 -11.11 4.22
C THR A 311 -23.55 -11.55 5.31
N ALA A 312 -23.89 -12.85 5.38
CA ALA A 312 -24.72 -13.42 6.42
C ALA A 312 -24.09 -13.23 7.81
N LEU A 313 -22.80 -13.57 7.98
CA LEU A 313 -22.08 -13.35 9.23
C LEU A 313 -22.05 -11.85 9.62
N LYS A 314 -21.83 -10.97 8.64
CA LYS A 314 -21.87 -9.52 8.87
C LYS A 314 -23.27 -9.04 9.26
N ARG A 315 -24.33 -9.54 8.63
CA ARG A 315 -25.73 -9.20 8.95
C ARG A 315 -26.08 -9.65 10.37
N ASN A 316 -25.82 -10.91 10.72
CA ASN A 316 -26.07 -11.43 12.07
C ASN A 316 -25.32 -10.60 13.13
N ARG A 317 -24.05 -10.28 12.86
CA ARG A 317 -23.25 -9.42 13.73
C ARG A 317 -23.81 -8.00 13.84
N THR A 318 -24.23 -7.40 12.73
CA THR A 318 -24.78 -6.04 12.72
C THR A 318 -26.11 -5.99 13.45
N SER A 319 -26.96 -7.01 13.26
CA SER A 319 -28.22 -7.18 14.00
C SER A 319 -27.96 -7.28 15.50
N LEU A 320 -27.00 -8.11 15.92
CA LEU A 320 -26.64 -8.21 17.34
C LEU A 320 -26.18 -6.87 17.91
N ILE A 321 -25.33 -6.13 17.19
CA ILE A 321 -24.90 -4.80 17.61
C ILE A 321 -26.08 -3.82 17.70
N GLN A 322 -27.00 -3.85 16.73
CA GLN A 322 -28.19 -3.00 16.74
C GLN A 322 -29.13 -3.34 17.89
N THR A 323 -29.36 -4.63 18.17
CA THR A 323 -30.14 -5.07 19.33
C THR A 323 -29.50 -4.58 20.62
N LEU A 324 -28.18 -4.74 20.79
CA LEU A 324 -27.47 -4.23 21.97
C LEU A 324 -27.56 -2.71 22.10
N LEU A 325 -27.46 -1.96 20.99
CA LEU A 325 -27.61 -0.50 21.01
C LEU A 325 -29.03 -0.05 21.37
N ASN A 326 -30.05 -0.73 20.85
CA ASN A 326 -31.44 -0.45 21.20
C ASN A 326 -31.72 -0.81 22.66
N ASP A 327 -31.26 -1.98 23.13
CA ASP A 327 -31.36 -2.37 24.54
C ASP A 327 -30.72 -1.31 25.45
N ILE A 328 -29.53 -0.82 25.08
CA ILE A 328 -28.82 0.25 25.82
C ILE A 328 -29.65 1.53 25.79
N ARG A 329 -30.18 1.94 24.64
CA ARG A 329 -30.99 3.16 24.50
C ARG A 329 -32.28 3.07 25.32
N ASP A 330 -32.97 1.93 25.29
CA ASP A 330 -34.20 1.72 26.05
C ASP A 330 -33.93 1.68 27.56
N LEU A 331 -32.82 1.04 27.97
CA LEU A 331 -32.34 1.09 29.35
C LEU A 331 -31.98 2.51 29.78
N GLU A 332 -31.35 3.30 28.90
CA GLU A 332 -31.05 4.72 29.12
C GLU A 332 -32.35 5.50 29.32
N LEU A 333 -33.32 5.42 28.41
CA LEU A 333 -34.63 6.10 28.52
C LEU A 333 -35.40 5.69 29.78
N ARG A 334 -35.41 4.40 30.15
CA ARG A 334 -36.04 3.94 31.39
C ARG A 334 -35.34 4.53 32.61
N HIS A 335 -34.01 4.51 32.64
CA HIS A 335 -33.23 5.14 33.69
C HIS A 335 -33.44 6.66 33.75
N HIS A 336 -33.65 7.34 32.60
CA HIS A 336 -33.99 8.77 32.56
C HIS A 336 -35.29 9.07 33.34
N THR A 337 -36.20 8.10 33.41
CA THR A 337 -37.54 8.27 33.96
C THR A 337 -37.67 7.76 35.39
N SER A 338 -37.00 6.66 35.75
CA SER A 338 -37.17 5.96 37.04
C SER A 338 -35.96 5.99 37.98
N ALA A 339 -34.75 6.32 37.50
CA ALA A 339 -33.49 6.34 38.27
C ALA A 339 -33.23 5.09 39.16
N LEU A 340 -33.60 3.89 38.69
CA LEU A 340 -33.40 2.64 39.41
C LEU A 340 -31.98 2.07 39.23
N ASP A 341 -31.33 1.65 40.32
CA ASP A 341 -29.98 1.05 40.33
C ASP A 341 -29.89 -0.26 39.51
N LEU A 342 -30.98 -1.03 39.44
CA LEU A 342 -31.03 -2.29 38.69
C LEU A 342 -30.85 -2.09 37.18
N ASP A 343 -31.45 -1.02 36.64
CA ASP A 343 -31.32 -0.66 35.22
C ASP A 343 -29.88 -0.21 34.90
N TYR A 344 -29.19 0.45 35.84
CA TYR A 344 -27.78 0.85 35.69
C TYR A 344 -26.81 -0.35 35.63
N VAL A 345 -27.06 -1.40 36.43
CA VAL A 345 -26.26 -2.65 36.39
C VAL A 345 -26.46 -3.39 35.06
N GLN A 346 -27.70 -3.49 34.57
CA GLN A 346 -28.01 -4.08 33.27
C GLN A 346 -27.36 -3.30 32.12
N LEU A 347 -27.44 -1.98 32.16
CA LEU A 347 -26.82 -1.07 31.21
C LEU A 347 -25.29 -1.22 31.19
N THR A 348 -24.65 -1.37 32.35
CA THR A 348 -23.20 -1.63 32.43
C THR A 348 -22.82 -2.98 31.80
N THR A 349 -23.65 -4.01 31.99
CA THR A 349 -23.45 -5.35 31.43
C THR A 349 -23.58 -5.33 29.91
N LYS A 350 -24.64 -4.73 29.38
CA LYS A 350 -24.86 -4.58 27.92
C LYS A 350 -23.78 -3.74 27.25
N ARG A 351 -23.31 -2.66 27.90
CA ARG A 351 -22.15 -1.90 27.44
C ARG A 351 -20.87 -2.74 27.41
N LYS A 352 -20.67 -3.67 28.37
CA LYS A 352 -19.53 -4.60 28.36
C LYS A 352 -19.62 -5.58 27.18
N GLU A 353 -20.77 -6.21 26.96
CA GLU A 353 -20.99 -7.12 25.82
C GLU A 353 -20.70 -6.43 24.47
N LEU A 354 -21.20 -5.22 24.27
CA LEU A 354 -20.91 -4.41 23.09
C LEU A 354 -19.40 -4.13 22.96
N ASN A 355 -18.74 -3.80 24.07
CA ASN A 355 -17.31 -3.54 24.10
C ASN A 355 -16.46 -4.78 23.79
N ASP A 356 -16.89 -5.97 24.17
CA ASP A 356 -16.17 -7.22 23.88
C ASP A 356 -16.23 -7.57 22.38
N ILE A 357 -17.40 -7.38 21.76
CA ILE A 357 -17.59 -7.51 20.30
C ILE A 357 -16.68 -6.52 19.57
N LEU A 358 -16.65 -5.25 20.02
CA LEU A 358 -15.76 -4.24 19.47
C LEU A 358 -14.29 -4.62 19.73
N ASN A 359 -13.89 -5.11 20.89
CA ASN A 359 -12.48 -5.46 21.15
C ASN A 359 -11.99 -6.61 20.26
N ALA A 360 -12.83 -7.60 19.98
CA ALA A 360 -12.52 -8.68 19.04
C ALA A 360 -12.18 -8.15 17.63
N ASP A 361 -12.90 -7.13 17.16
CA ASP A 361 -12.63 -6.50 15.87
C ASP A 361 -11.29 -5.74 15.81
N ILE A 362 -10.85 -5.13 16.92
CA ILE A 362 -9.49 -4.52 17.00
C ILE A 362 -8.45 -5.61 16.80
N ARG A 363 -8.59 -6.74 17.50
CA ARG A 363 -7.65 -7.86 17.42
C ARG A 363 -7.60 -8.41 15.99
N PHE A 364 -8.76 -8.59 15.35
CA PHE A 364 -8.85 -9.03 13.97
C PHE A 364 -8.18 -8.05 12.97
N ALA A 365 -8.42 -6.74 13.14
CA ALA A 365 -7.78 -5.72 12.32
C ALA A 365 -6.25 -5.67 12.51
N ALA A 366 -5.78 -5.89 13.75
CA ALA A 366 -4.35 -5.98 14.09
C ALA A 366 -3.68 -7.20 13.45
N GLN A 367 -4.35 -8.36 13.47
CA GLN A 367 -3.88 -9.59 12.82
C GLN A 367 -3.75 -9.40 11.30
N LYS A 368 -4.76 -8.76 10.67
CA LYS A 368 -4.73 -8.44 9.23
C LYS A 368 -3.59 -7.49 8.86
N ALA A 369 -3.17 -6.61 9.77
CA ALA A 369 -2.03 -5.72 9.61
C ALA A 369 -0.66 -6.40 9.74
N LYS A 370 -0.62 -7.71 10.07
CA LYS A 370 0.61 -8.51 10.28
C LYS A 370 1.59 -7.90 11.26
N CYS A 371 1.07 -7.36 12.36
CA CYS A 371 1.91 -6.81 13.42
C CYS A 371 1.97 -7.84 14.57
N HIS A 372 2.77 -8.88 14.39
CA HIS A 372 2.88 -9.99 15.35
C HIS A 372 3.27 -9.51 16.76
N PHE A 373 4.20 -8.56 16.85
CA PHE A 373 4.58 -7.88 18.09
C PHE A 373 3.43 -7.13 18.79
N ALA A 374 2.44 -6.64 18.04
CA ALA A 374 1.27 -5.96 18.63
C ALA A 374 0.27 -6.95 19.24
N LEU A 375 0.30 -8.23 18.86
CA LEU A 375 -0.55 -9.29 19.43
C LEU A 375 0.01 -9.81 20.76
N LEU A 376 1.33 -9.70 20.95
CA LEU A 376 2.05 -10.11 22.17
C LEU A 376 1.97 -9.04 23.29
N GLU A 377 1.62 -7.80 22.95
CA GLU A 377 1.31 -6.77 23.95
C GLU A 377 -0.10 -6.96 24.50
N ASN A 378 -0.26 -6.97 25.84
CA ASN A 378 -1.57 -6.95 26.51
C ASN A 378 -2.46 -5.74 26.12
N LYS A 379 -1.92 -4.73 25.40
CA LYS A 379 -2.64 -3.57 24.86
C LYS A 379 -2.17 -3.21 23.43
N PRO A 380 -2.84 -3.69 22.36
CA PRO A 380 -2.38 -3.62 20.97
C PRO A 380 -2.58 -2.24 20.30
N GLY A 381 -2.14 -1.14 20.94
CA GLY A 381 -2.59 0.21 20.60
C GLY A 381 -1.60 1.09 19.85
N ARG A 382 -0.47 1.43 20.48
CA ARG A 382 0.37 2.57 20.05
C ARG A 382 1.38 2.19 18.96
N LEU A 383 2.09 1.07 19.12
CA LEU A 383 3.09 0.63 18.16
C LEU A 383 2.44 0.22 16.83
N LEU A 384 1.34 -0.55 16.90
CA LEU A 384 0.53 -0.92 15.75
C LEU A 384 0.03 0.30 14.96
N ALA A 385 -0.58 1.27 15.64
CA ALA A 385 -1.07 2.48 15.00
C ALA A 385 0.07 3.28 14.33
N ARG A 386 1.26 3.35 14.95
CA ARG A 386 2.43 4.03 14.38
C ARG A 386 2.98 3.30 13.14
N ILE A 387 3.06 1.97 13.16
CA ILE A 387 3.49 1.14 12.02
C ILE A 387 2.50 1.28 10.86
N LEU A 388 1.20 1.16 11.15
CA LEU A 388 0.13 1.34 10.15
C LEU A 388 0.17 2.72 9.51
N ARG A 389 0.39 3.78 10.31
CA ARG A 389 0.57 5.15 9.78
C ARG A 389 1.80 5.33 8.94
N LYS A 390 2.97 4.88 9.39
CA LYS A 390 4.21 5.01 8.61
C LYS A 390 4.06 4.32 7.25
N ARG A 391 3.53 3.09 7.22
CA ARG A 391 3.26 2.35 5.97
C ARG A 391 2.24 3.08 5.09
N GLN A 392 1.25 3.72 5.70
CA GLN A 392 0.22 4.42 4.96
C GLN A 392 0.66 5.79 4.43
N GLN A 393 1.32 6.61 5.23
CA GLN A 393 1.90 7.88 4.78
C GLN A 393 2.91 7.65 3.66
N ALA A 394 3.68 6.56 3.74
CA ALA A 394 4.63 6.18 2.68
C ALA A 394 3.96 5.69 1.37
N SER A 395 2.67 5.30 1.41
CA SER A 395 1.95 4.79 0.23
C SER A 395 0.93 5.77 -0.34
N TYR A 396 0.56 6.82 0.39
CA TYR A 396 -0.32 7.87 -0.10
C TYR A 396 0.45 8.83 -1.00
N ILE A 397 -0.09 9.08 -2.18
CA ILE A 397 0.50 9.95 -3.20
C ILE A 397 -0.25 11.29 -3.14
N ALA A 398 0.39 12.32 -2.60
CA ALA A 398 -0.26 13.60 -2.36
C ALA A 398 -0.40 14.46 -3.64
N ARG A 399 0.59 14.38 -4.54
CA ARG A 399 0.62 15.13 -5.80
C ARG A 399 1.43 14.38 -6.85
N ILE A 400 1.14 14.63 -8.12
CA ILE A 400 1.88 14.11 -9.27
C ILE A 400 2.22 15.23 -10.24
N LYS A 401 3.35 15.12 -10.94
CA LYS A 401 3.72 15.97 -12.07
C LYS A 401 3.04 15.47 -13.34
N LEU A 402 2.29 16.35 -14.00
CA LEU A 402 1.65 16.11 -15.28
C LEU A 402 2.63 16.31 -16.46
N PRO A 403 2.27 15.85 -17.68
CA PRO A 403 3.15 15.97 -18.86
C PRO A 403 3.53 17.40 -19.22
N ASP A 404 2.68 18.38 -18.93
CA ASP A 404 2.91 19.82 -19.12
C ASP A 404 3.86 20.42 -18.06
N GLY A 405 4.27 19.63 -17.07
CA GLY A 405 5.14 20.04 -15.98
C GLY A 405 4.42 20.58 -14.74
N THR A 406 3.09 20.76 -14.79
CA THR A 406 2.29 21.22 -13.66
C THR A 406 2.13 20.14 -12.59
N LEU A 407 1.86 20.54 -11.35
CA LEU A 407 1.59 19.61 -10.24
C LEU A 407 0.09 19.53 -10.00
N SER A 408 -0.45 18.31 -9.94
CA SER A 408 -1.86 18.05 -9.63
C SER A 408 -1.98 17.19 -8.37
N SER A 409 -2.91 17.57 -7.49
CA SER A 409 -3.33 16.81 -6.31
C SER A 409 -4.66 16.06 -6.52
N ARG A 410 -5.30 16.24 -7.68
CA ARG A 410 -6.59 15.60 -8.00
C ARG A 410 -6.42 14.07 -8.13
N PRO A 411 -7.21 13.25 -7.42
CA PRO A 411 -7.07 11.79 -7.46
C PRO A 411 -7.18 11.18 -8.85
N ASP A 412 -8.11 11.67 -9.69
CA ASP A 412 -8.27 11.19 -11.06
C ASP A 412 -7.02 11.49 -11.91
N HIS A 413 -6.45 12.70 -11.79
CA HIS A 413 -5.23 13.08 -12.51
C HIS A 413 -4.02 12.24 -12.09
N ILE A 414 -3.93 11.90 -10.79
CA ILE A 414 -2.89 11.01 -10.27
C ILE A 414 -3.00 9.63 -10.92
N LEU A 415 -4.22 9.08 -10.95
CA LEU A 415 -4.49 7.76 -11.50
C LEU A 415 -4.22 7.71 -13.01
N ASP A 416 -4.69 8.70 -13.75
CA ASP A 416 -4.48 8.84 -15.20
C ASP A 416 -3.00 8.98 -15.54
N ALA A 417 -2.24 9.76 -14.76
CA ALA A 417 -0.80 9.93 -14.97
C ALA A 417 -0.06 8.60 -14.88
N PHE A 418 -0.37 7.77 -13.88
CA PHE A 418 0.21 6.43 -13.77
C PHE A 418 -0.26 5.50 -14.87
N GLN A 419 -1.56 5.49 -15.19
CA GLN A 419 -2.10 4.63 -16.23
C GLN A 419 -1.47 4.93 -17.59
N ARG A 420 -1.40 6.21 -17.99
CA ARG A 420 -0.76 6.63 -19.25
C ARG A 420 0.71 6.26 -19.28
N PHE A 421 1.43 6.48 -18.18
CA PHE A 421 2.86 6.14 -18.09
C PHE A 421 3.09 4.64 -18.30
N TYR A 422 2.38 3.78 -17.56
CA TYR A 422 2.57 2.33 -17.66
C TYR A 422 2.00 1.73 -18.94
N ARG A 423 0.87 2.25 -19.46
CA ARG A 423 0.34 1.86 -20.78
C ARG A 423 1.40 2.08 -21.86
N ASN A 424 2.03 3.27 -21.89
CA ASN A 424 3.08 3.56 -22.87
C ASN A 424 4.36 2.74 -22.63
N LEU A 425 4.69 2.39 -21.38
CA LEU A 425 5.87 1.56 -21.07
C LEU A 425 5.72 0.11 -21.55
N TYR A 426 4.50 -0.42 -21.51
CA TYR A 426 4.18 -1.80 -21.90
C TYR A 426 3.68 -1.94 -23.34
N ASP A 427 3.81 -0.89 -24.14
CA ASP A 427 3.41 -0.85 -25.55
C ASP A 427 4.54 -0.26 -26.39
N MET A 428 5.68 -0.97 -26.44
CA MET A 428 6.88 -0.49 -27.15
C MET A 428 6.76 -0.55 -28.67
N ASP A 429 6.00 -1.52 -29.20
CA ASP A 429 5.78 -1.72 -30.62
C ASP A 429 4.37 -1.25 -31.03
N ARG A 430 3.94 -0.11 -30.47
CA ARG A 430 2.59 0.48 -30.67
C ARG A 430 2.22 0.68 -32.13
N VAL A 431 3.22 0.96 -32.98
CA VAL A 431 3.05 1.06 -34.42
C VAL A 431 3.30 -0.32 -35.01
N PRO A 432 2.32 -0.96 -35.66
CA PRO A 432 2.52 -2.25 -36.31
C PRO A 432 3.72 -2.22 -37.27
N GLY A 433 4.66 -3.14 -37.09
CA GLY A 433 5.88 -3.22 -37.89
C GLY A 433 7.05 -2.34 -37.41
N SER A 434 6.92 -1.59 -36.31
CA SER A 434 8.05 -0.82 -35.75
C SER A 434 9.05 -1.67 -34.96
N GLY A 435 8.68 -2.91 -34.63
CA GLY A 435 9.55 -3.85 -33.94
C GLY A 435 10.53 -4.55 -34.89
N PRO A 436 11.60 -5.17 -34.36
CA PRO A 436 12.54 -5.96 -35.15
C PRO A 436 11.82 -7.17 -35.79
N THR A 437 12.21 -7.52 -37.01
CA THR A 437 11.69 -8.73 -37.66
C THR A 437 12.26 -9.99 -37.01
N VAL A 438 11.63 -11.13 -37.27
CA VAL A 438 12.11 -12.44 -36.79
C VAL A 438 13.52 -12.70 -37.32
N GLU A 439 13.78 -12.37 -38.59
CA GLU A 439 15.08 -12.54 -39.24
C GLU A 439 16.17 -11.70 -38.56
N THR A 440 15.88 -10.45 -38.18
CA THR A 440 16.83 -9.60 -37.46
C THR A 440 17.17 -10.17 -36.09
N ILE A 441 16.16 -10.66 -35.36
CA ILE A 441 16.37 -11.29 -34.04
C ILE A 441 17.22 -12.56 -34.19
N GLU A 442 16.88 -13.43 -35.13
CA GLU A 442 17.60 -14.69 -35.35
C GLU A 442 19.05 -14.45 -35.81
N ALA A 443 19.26 -13.46 -36.68
CA ALA A 443 20.60 -13.06 -37.11
C ALA A 443 21.45 -12.55 -35.93
N TYR A 444 20.86 -11.74 -35.03
CA TYR A 444 21.56 -11.28 -33.83
C TYR A 444 21.89 -12.44 -32.88
N LEU A 445 20.99 -13.41 -32.72
CA LEU A 445 21.16 -14.52 -31.77
C LEU A 445 22.11 -15.62 -32.26
N ALA A 446 22.35 -15.72 -33.58
CA ALA A 446 23.06 -16.81 -34.23
C ALA A 446 24.40 -17.18 -33.58
N ASP A 447 25.18 -16.18 -33.14
CA ASP A 447 26.48 -16.36 -32.49
C ASP A 447 26.49 -15.90 -31.01
N LYS A 448 25.36 -15.42 -30.48
CA LYS A 448 25.25 -14.88 -29.11
C LYS A 448 24.60 -15.83 -28.10
N VAL A 449 24.03 -16.93 -28.57
CA VAL A 449 23.56 -18.05 -27.73
C VAL A 449 24.55 -19.21 -27.86
N THR A 450 25.56 -19.23 -26.99
CA THR A 450 26.67 -20.19 -27.06
C THR A 450 26.50 -21.43 -26.18
N ARG A 451 25.52 -21.40 -25.26
CA ARG A 451 25.27 -22.48 -24.29
C ARG A 451 23.81 -22.92 -24.43
N THR A 452 23.61 -24.21 -24.66
CA THR A 452 22.29 -24.81 -24.84
C THR A 452 22.02 -25.87 -23.77
N LEU A 453 20.75 -26.20 -23.60
CA LEU A 453 20.30 -27.30 -22.77
C LEU A 453 20.77 -28.62 -23.39
N ARG A 454 21.10 -29.58 -22.51
CA ARG A 454 21.30 -30.95 -22.94
C ARG A 454 19.95 -31.57 -23.32
N PRO A 455 19.90 -32.50 -24.30
CA PRO A 455 18.65 -33.13 -24.73
C PRO A 455 17.83 -33.71 -23.58
N GLU A 456 18.48 -34.35 -22.61
CA GLU A 456 17.79 -34.96 -21.46
C GLU A 456 17.09 -33.91 -20.59
N VAL A 457 17.69 -32.72 -20.47
CA VAL A 457 17.10 -31.60 -19.72
C VAL A 457 15.94 -31.00 -20.49
N SER A 458 16.05 -30.85 -21.82
CA SER A 458 14.93 -30.39 -22.64
C SER A 458 13.72 -31.31 -22.47
N THR A 459 13.92 -32.63 -22.54
CA THR A 459 12.86 -33.62 -22.32
C THR A 459 12.27 -33.54 -20.91
N LEU A 460 13.10 -33.28 -19.90
CA LEU A 460 12.63 -33.09 -18.51
C LEU A 460 11.76 -31.82 -18.37
N LEU A 461 12.16 -30.71 -18.98
CA LEU A 461 11.39 -29.46 -18.94
C LEU A 461 10.01 -29.62 -19.60
N ASP A 462 9.96 -30.43 -20.66
CA ASP A 462 8.76 -30.70 -21.47
C ASP A 462 7.86 -31.82 -20.91
N ALA A 463 8.34 -32.59 -19.92
CA ALA A 463 7.56 -33.65 -19.31
C ALA A 463 6.19 -33.13 -18.81
N PRO A 464 5.10 -33.92 -18.87
CA PRO A 464 3.81 -33.48 -18.34
C PRO A 464 3.91 -33.00 -16.89
N VAL A 465 3.14 -31.96 -16.52
CA VAL A 465 3.02 -31.54 -15.12
C VAL A 465 2.43 -32.68 -14.31
N THR A 466 2.91 -32.91 -13.10
CA THR A 466 2.35 -33.94 -12.21
C THR A 466 1.52 -33.33 -11.07
N GLY A 467 0.62 -34.12 -10.50
CA GLY A 467 -0.12 -33.73 -9.29
C GLY A 467 0.80 -33.43 -8.10
N GLU A 468 1.92 -34.15 -8.00
CA GLU A 468 2.92 -33.94 -6.95
C GLU A 468 3.61 -32.57 -7.07
N GLU A 469 3.94 -32.13 -8.28
CA GLU A 469 4.48 -30.79 -8.52
C GLU A 469 3.51 -29.70 -8.08
N ILE A 470 2.22 -29.86 -8.40
CA ILE A 470 1.17 -28.91 -8.00
C ILE A 470 1.06 -28.86 -6.47
N LEU A 471 0.98 -30.00 -5.80
CA LEU A 471 0.89 -30.08 -4.34
C LEU A 471 2.14 -29.51 -3.65
N SER A 472 3.32 -29.80 -4.20
CA SER A 472 4.59 -29.25 -3.72
C SER A 472 4.62 -27.72 -3.83
N VAL A 473 4.21 -27.18 -4.98
CA VAL A 473 4.11 -25.72 -5.18
C VAL A 473 3.10 -25.11 -4.21
N LEU A 474 1.91 -25.69 -4.04
CA LEU A 474 0.88 -25.22 -3.11
C LEU A 474 1.38 -25.14 -1.66
N ARG A 475 2.15 -26.13 -1.22
CA ARG A 475 2.80 -26.13 0.11
C ARG A 475 3.84 -25.01 0.23
N SER A 476 4.59 -24.74 -0.84
CA SER A 476 5.63 -23.69 -0.86
C SER A 476 5.08 -22.24 -0.87
N LEU A 477 3.82 -22.03 -1.27
CA LEU A 477 3.23 -20.69 -1.35
C LEU A 477 3.05 -20.05 0.03
N LYS A 478 3.69 -18.91 0.26
CA LYS A 478 3.61 -18.17 1.53
C LYS A 478 2.20 -17.62 1.79
N GLY A 479 1.67 -17.86 2.98
CA GLY A 479 0.38 -17.31 3.44
C GLY A 479 0.39 -15.79 3.69
N GLY A 480 -0.80 -15.21 3.72
CA GLY A 480 -1.11 -13.81 3.99
C GLY A 480 -0.63 -12.85 2.91
N LYS A 481 -0.27 -13.32 1.72
CA LYS A 481 0.12 -12.44 0.60
C LYS A 481 -1.14 -11.86 -0.06
N SER A 482 -1.03 -10.70 -0.68
CA SER A 482 -2.18 -10.12 -1.39
C SER A 482 -2.51 -10.96 -2.63
N PRO A 483 -3.79 -11.34 -2.84
CA PRO A 483 -4.21 -12.04 -4.04
C PRO A 483 -4.22 -11.11 -5.26
N GLY A 484 -4.38 -11.71 -6.44
CA GLY A 484 -4.62 -11.00 -7.69
C GLY A 484 -6.06 -10.49 -7.82
N PRO A 485 -6.49 -10.11 -9.03
CA PRO A 485 -7.82 -9.58 -9.26
C PRO A 485 -9.01 -10.47 -8.91
N ASP A 486 -8.83 -11.79 -8.94
CA ASP A 486 -9.86 -12.75 -8.54
C ASP A 486 -10.18 -12.71 -7.03
N GLY A 487 -9.27 -12.18 -6.21
CA GLY A 487 -9.40 -12.10 -4.77
C GLY A 487 -9.15 -13.43 -4.04
N LEU A 488 -8.70 -14.49 -4.72
CA LEU A 488 -8.45 -15.82 -4.16
C LEU A 488 -6.97 -15.98 -3.77
N PRO A 489 -6.66 -16.12 -2.46
CA PRO A 489 -5.28 -16.24 -1.99
C PRO A 489 -4.82 -17.71 -1.95
N ALA A 490 -3.54 -17.95 -1.69
CA ALA A 490 -2.96 -19.31 -1.64
C ALA A 490 -3.66 -20.22 -0.61
N GLU A 491 -4.19 -19.65 0.46
CA GLU A 491 -4.94 -20.34 1.51
C GLU A 491 -6.21 -21.02 0.99
N TYR A 492 -6.88 -20.42 0.00
CA TYR A 492 -8.03 -21.05 -0.65
C TYR A 492 -7.59 -22.35 -1.34
N TYR A 493 -6.56 -22.28 -2.18
CA TYR A 493 -6.07 -23.46 -2.91
C TYR A 493 -5.51 -24.55 -1.98
N ARG A 494 -4.97 -24.17 -0.83
CA ARG A 494 -4.52 -25.13 0.19
C ARG A 494 -5.68 -25.80 0.91
N ALA A 495 -6.72 -25.04 1.26
CA ALA A 495 -7.89 -25.58 1.96
C ALA A 495 -8.65 -26.61 1.11
N PHE A 496 -8.72 -26.39 -0.21
CA PHE A 496 -9.46 -27.24 -1.15
C PHE A 496 -8.53 -28.04 -2.09
N SER A 497 -7.32 -28.37 -1.63
CA SER A 497 -6.29 -28.96 -2.51
C SER A 497 -6.69 -30.31 -3.09
N SER A 498 -7.45 -31.13 -2.35
CA SER A 498 -7.93 -32.44 -2.81
C SER A 498 -8.84 -32.33 -4.03
N THR A 499 -9.67 -31.29 -4.09
CA THR A 499 -10.61 -31.05 -5.19
C THR A 499 -9.98 -30.24 -6.31
N LEU A 500 -9.15 -29.23 -5.98
CA LEU A 500 -8.61 -28.29 -6.96
C LEU A 500 -7.33 -28.77 -7.66
N ALA A 501 -6.47 -29.57 -7.02
CA ALA A 501 -5.21 -30.01 -7.63
C ALA A 501 -5.41 -30.86 -8.91
N PRO A 502 -6.34 -31.83 -8.96
CA PRO A 502 -6.64 -32.56 -10.20
C PRO A 502 -7.16 -31.65 -11.32
N ARG A 503 -7.92 -30.61 -10.97
CA ARG A 503 -8.47 -29.63 -11.92
C ARG A 503 -7.39 -28.70 -12.47
N LEU A 504 -6.48 -28.25 -11.63
CA LEU A 504 -5.28 -27.52 -12.05
C LEU A 504 -4.40 -28.36 -12.99
N LEU A 505 -4.27 -29.66 -12.72
CA LEU A 505 -3.52 -30.58 -13.57
C LEU A 505 -4.12 -30.70 -14.97
N SER A 506 -5.45 -30.85 -15.06
CA SER A 506 -6.19 -30.85 -16.32
C SER A 506 -6.01 -29.52 -17.06
N LEU A 507 -6.18 -28.40 -16.36
CA LEU A 507 -5.98 -27.06 -16.91
C LEU A 507 -4.56 -26.88 -17.47
N PHE A 508 -3.53 -27.21 -16.70
CA PHE A 508 -2.14 -27.06 -17.16
C PHE A 508 -1.81 -28.00 -18.32
N SER A 509 -2.42 -29.19 -18.37
CA SER A 509 -2.26 -30.09 -19.52
C SER A 509 -2.81 -29.47 -20.80
N VAL A 510 -4.04 -28.94 -20.80
CA VAL A 510 -4.59 -28.34 -22.04
C VAL A 510 -3.86 -27.06 -22.46
N LEU A 511 -3.34 -26.28 -21.50
CA LEU A 511 -2.55 -25.08 -21.79
C LEU A 511 -1.19 -25.40 -22.44
N ARG A 512 -0.62 -26.57 -22.14
CA ARG A 512 0.57 -27.08 -22.84
C ARG A 512 0.28 -27.23 -24.33
N ASP A 513 -0.91 -27.74 -24.65
CA ASP A 513 -1.34 -28.13 -26.00
C ASP A 513 -1.94 -26.96 -26.80
N GLY A 514 -1.69 -25.72 -26.37
CA GLY A 514 -2.09 -24.50 -27.07
C GLY A 514 -3.44 -23.91 -26.65
N ALA A 515 -4.13 -24.49 -25.65
CA ALA A 515 -5.29 -23.83 -25.07
C ALA A 515 -4.86 -22.51 -24.39
N LYS A 516 -5.81 -21.57 -24.31
CA LYS A 516 -5.58 -20.24 -23.74
C LYS A 516 -6.19 -20.15 -22.35
N PHE A 517 -5.52 -19.42 -21.46
CA PHE A 517 -6.19 -18.96 -20.25
C PHE A 517 -7.36 -18.05 -20.63
N HIS A 518 -8.37 -18.00 -19.77
CA HIS A 518 -9.39 -16.98 -19.89
C HIS A 518 -8.79 -15.59 -19.60
N ALA A 519 -9.27 -14.55 -20.29
CA ALA A 519 -8.71 -13.19 -20.19
C ALA A 519 -8.65 -12.64 -18.74
N HIS A 520 -9.64 -13.00 -17.90
CA HIS A 520 -9.65 -12.61 -16.49
C HIS A 520 -8.51 -13.25 -15.65
N THR A 521 -8.06 -14.46 -15.98
CA THR A 521 -6.96 -15.14 -15.28
C THR A 521 -5.65 -14.38 -15.46
N LEU A 522 -5.45 -13.82 -16.65
CA LEU A 522 -4.24 -13.11 -17.07
C LEU A 522 -4.23 -11.64 -16.64
N SER A 523 -5.32 -11.13 -16.05
CA SER A 523 -5.39 -9.77 -15.56
C SER A 523 -4.55 -9.56 -14.30
N ALA A 524 -3.90 -8.39 -14.20
CA ALA A 524 -3.09 -8.00 -13.06
C ALA A 524 -3.55 -6.67 -12.44
N THR A 525 -3.35 -6.52 -11.13
CA THR A 525 -3.42 -5.20 -10.48
C THR A 525 -2.02 -4.73 -10.15
N ILE A 526 -1.57 -3.64 -10.78
CA ILE A 526 -0.26 -3.02 -10.55
C ILE A 526 -0.35 -2.10 -9.34
N ALA A 527 0.27 -2.50 -8.23
CA ALA A 527 0.45 -1.65 -7.07
C ALA A 527 1.74 -0.83 -7.23
N VAL A 528 1.63 0.49 -7.15
CA VAL A 528 2.79 1.39 -7.28
C VAL A 528 3.46 1.64 -5.93
N ILE A 529 4.78 1.51 -5.87
CA ILE A 529 5.59 1.75 -4.65
C ILE A 529 6.71 2.73 -4.98
N CYS A 530 6.77 3.87 -4.29
CA CYS A 530 7.84 4.85 -4.49
C CYS A 530 9.20 4.26 -4.07
N LYS A 531 10.23 4.49 -4.88
CA LYS A 531 11.62 4.15 -4.50
C LYS A 531 12.02 4.98 -3.26
N PRO A 532 12.70 4.38 -2.26
CA PRO A 532 13.15 5.11 -1.07
C PRO A 532 14.05 6.30 -1.44
N GLY A 533 13.82 7.45 -0.80
CA GLY A 533 14.62 8.67 -0.99
C GLY A 533 14.47 9.36 -2.35
N LYS A 534 13.51 8.95 -3.18
CA LYS A 534 13.18 9.61 -4.45
C LYS A 534 11.95 10.50 -4.32
N GLU A 535 11.83 11.46 -5.24
CA GLU A 535 10.72 12.40 -5.27
C GLU A 535 9.41 11.68 -5.63
N GLY A 536 8.41 11.77 -4.75
CA GLY A 536 7.10 11.13 -4.93
C GLY A 536 6.19 11.79 -5.96
N SER A 537 6.53 12.97 -6.49
CA SER A 537 5.75 13.64 -7.55
C SER A 537 5.97 13.04 -8.93
N ASP A 538 7.04 12.24 -9.14
CA ASP A 538 7.42 11.73 -10.46
C ASP A 538 7.07 10.25 -10.60
N VAL A 539 6.19 9.93 -11.56
CA VAL A 539 5.75 8.55 -11.87
C VAL A 539 6.92 7.60 -12.17
N ARG A 540 8.04 8.11 -12.71
CA ARG A 540 9.22 7.31 -13.05
C ARG A 540 9.90 6.71 -11.81
N ASN A 541 9.74 7.36 -10.66
CA ASN A 541 10.32 6.94 -9.37
C ASN A 541 9.56 5.79 -8.70
N TYR A 542 8.47 5.30 -9.29
CA TYR A 542 7.68 4.20 -8.74
C TYR A 542 8.04 2.84 -9.36
N ARG A 543 7.98 1.79 -8.54
CA ARG A 543 8.08 0.38 -8.95
C ARG A 543 6.68 -0.19 -9.17
N PRO A 544 6.40 -0.79 -10.34
CA PRO A 544 5.15 -1.50 -10.57
C PRO A 544 5.22 -2.92 -9.96
N ILE A 545 4.42 -3.21 -8.94
CA ILE A 545 4.30 -4.57 -8.41
C ILE A 545 3.02 -5.21 -8.92
N SER A 546 3.14 -6.24 -9.76
CA SER A 546 2.00 -6.93 -10.36
C SER A 546 1.42 -7.96 -9.38
N LEU A 547 0.22 -7.68 -8.89
CA LEU A 547 -0.57 -8.64 -8.13
C LEU A 547 -1.26 -9.60 -9.12
N LEU A 548 -0.64 -10.76 -9.35
CA LEU A 548 -1.19 -11.82 -10.22
C LEU A 548 -2.05 -12.81 -9.42
N ASN A 549 -3.04 -13.40 -10.11
CA ASN A 549 -3.86 -14.49 -9.60
C ASN A 549 -2.99 -15.69 -9.20
N ALA A 550 -3.43 -16.43 -8.18
CA ALA A 550 -2.59 -17.48 -7.59
C ALA A 550 -2.47 -18.72 -8.49
N ASP A 551 -3.50 -19.06 -9.27
CA ASP A 551 -3.47 -20.10 -10.30
C ASP A 551 -2.40 -19.86 -11.37
N LEU A 552 -2.33 -18.64 -11.91
CA LEU A 552 -1.28 -18.22 -12.82
C LEU A 552 0.11 -18.32 -12.17
N LYS A 553 0.24 -17.89 -10.91
CA LYS A 553 1.51 -17.99 -10.16
C LYS A 553 1.94 -19.43 -9.92
N MET A 554 1.00 -20.37 -9.78
CA MET A 554 1.32 -21.78 -9.60
C MET A 554 1.99 -22.35 -10.85
N LEU A 555 1.40 -22.16 -12.03
CA LEU A 555 2.03 -22.59 -13.29
C LEU A 555 3.41 -21.95 -13.47
N ALA A 556 3.50 -20.64 -13.30
CA ALA A 556 4.79 -19.94 -13.37
C ALA A 556 5.82 -20.48 -12.36
N LYS A 557 5.38 -20.88 -11.16
CA LYS A 557 6.27 -21.45 -10.15
C LYS A 557 6.74 -22.86 -10.53
N ILE A 558 5.87 -23.70 -11.10
CA ILE A 558 6.25 -25.03 -11.59
C ILE A 558 7.34 -24.89 -12.66
N LEU A 559 7.12 -24.06 -13.68
CA LEU A 559 8.11 -23.81 -14.73
C LEU A 559 9.43 -23.26 -14.15
N ALA A 560 9.36 -22.37 -13.16
CA ALA A 560 10.54 -21.82 -12.52
C ALA A 560 11.32 -22.89 -11.73
N VAL A 561 10.63 -23.80 -11.05
CA VAL A 561 11.25 -24.91 -10.30
C VAL A 561 11.96 -25.87 -11.25
N ARG A 562 11.37 -26.16 -12.42
CA ARG A 562 11.98 -27.00 -13.45
C ARG A 562 13.21 -26.34 -14.09
N LEU A 563 13.13 -25.04 -14.40
CA LEU A 563 14.19 -24.33 -15.12
C LEU A 563 15.37 -23.91 -14.23
N ALA A 564 15.11 -23.48 -12.99
CA ALA A 564 16.12 -22.89 -12.09
C ALA A 564 17.42 -23.72 -11.95
N PRO A 565 17.38 -25.06 -11.73
CA PRO A 565 18.59 -25.85 -11.55
C PRO A 565 19.55 -25.85 -12.74
N HIS A 566 19.06 -25.49 -13.93
CA HIS A 566 19.81 -25.51 -15.19
C HIS A 566 20.35 -24.14 -15.60
N LEU A 567 19.96 -23.06 -14.91
CA LEU A 567 20.51 -21.72 -15.15
C LEU A 567 22.05 -21.65 -15.02
N PRO A 568 22.70 -22.29 -14.03
CA PRO A 568 24.15 -22.24 -13.91
C PRO A 568 24.92 -22.79 -15.11
N THR A 569 24.32 -23.71 -15.87
CA THR A 569 24.94 -24.29 -17.08
C THR A 569 24.71 -23.45 -18.34
N LEU A 570 23.68 -22.59 -18.34
CA LEU A 570 23.32 -21.72 -19.45
C LEU A 570 23.92 -20.32 -19.34
N ILE A 571 24.07 -19.81 -18.12
CA ILE A 571 24.45 -18.42 -17.84
C ILE A 571 25.92 -18.38 -17.41
N HIS A 572 26.70 -17.49 -18.04
CA HIS A 572 28.11 -17.33 -17.72
C HIS A 572 28.33 -16.79 -16.27
N PRO A 573 29.43 -17.12 -15.57
CA PRO A 573 29.66 -16.74 -14.17
C PRO A 573 29.75 -15.23 -13.88
N ASP A 574 29.84 -14.37 -14.89
CA ASP A 574 29.83 -12.93 -14.71
C ASP A 574 28.43 -12.35 -14.44
N GLN A 575 27.37 -13.11 -14.72
CA GLN A 575 26.00 -12.82 -14.35
C GLN A 575 25.59 -13.60 -13.10
N VAL A 576 25.38 -12.89 -12.00
CA VAL A 576 25.23 -13.52 -10.68
C VAL A 576 23.77 -13.58 -10.23
N SER A 577 22.95 -12.59 -10.59
CA SER A 577 21.57 -12.49 -10.08
C SER A 577 20.65 -13.57 -10.64
N PHE A 578 19.73 -14.05 -9.78
CA PHE A 578 18.70 -15.05 -10.08
C PHE A 578 19.19 -16.44 -10.50
N VAL A 579 20.50 -16.68 -10.45
CA VAL A 579 21.08 -18.00 -10.73
C VAL A 579 21.29 -18.75 -9.41
N PRO A 580 20.71 -19.94 -9.23
CA PRO A 580 20.91 -20.72 -8.01
C PRO A 580 22.38 -20.99 -7.71
N GLY A 581 22.76 -20.90 -6.43
CA GLY A 581 24.13 -21.08 -5.97
C GLY A 581 25.06 -19.89 -6.20
N ARG A 582 24.55 -18.75 -6.70
CA ARG A 582 25.31 -17.50 -6.85
C ARG A 582 24.74 -16.41 -5.93
N GLU A 583 25.62 -15.62 -5.34
CA GLU A 583 25.29 -14.57 -4.38
C GLU A 583 25.89 -13.22 -4.79
N ALA A 584 25.26 -12.11 -4.39
CA ALA A 584 25.78 -10.76 -4.68
C ALA A 584 27.24 -10.55 -4.25
N ARG A 585 27.68 -11.28 -3.19
CA ARG A 585 29.07 -11.28 -2.72
C ARG A 585 30.07 -11.76 -3.78
N ASP A 586 29.66 -12.68 -4.65
CA ASP A 586 30.53 -13.27 -5.67
C ASP A 586 30.88 -12.20 -6.72
N ALA A 587 29.88 -11.41 -7.14
CA ALA A 587 30.06 -10.28 -8.02
C ALA A 587 30.98 -9.21 -7.40
N THR A 588 30.73 -8.81 -6.14
CA THR A 588 31.55 -7.79 -5.48
C THR A 588 32.99 -8.27 -5.25
N THR A 589 33.17 -9.53 -4.86
CA THR A 589 34.51 -10.10 -4.62
C THR A 589 35.32 -10.17 -5.91
N ARG A 590 34.68 -10.60 -7.00
CA ARG A 590 35.31 -10.61 -8.32
C ARG A 590 35.75 -9.21 -8.75
N VAL A 591 34.88 -8.20 -8.63
CA VAL A 591 35.22 -6.80 -8.99
C VAL A 591 36.39 -6.29 -8.14
N LEU A 592 36.38 -6.52 -6.83
CA LEU A 592 37.48 -6.12 -5.94
C LEU A 592 38.81 -6.82 -6.31
N GLY A 593 38.76 -8.10 -6.69
CA GLY A 593 39.91 -8.84 -7.19
C GLY A 593 40.48 -8.25 -8.48
N VAL A 594 39.62 -7.94 -9.45
CA VAL A 594 40.00 -7.28 -10.72
C VAL A 594 40.63 -5.91 -10.48
N MET A 595 40.04 -5.09 -9.60
CA MET A 595 40.62 -3.80 -9.21
C MET A 595 42.01 -3.97 -8.56
N GLY A 596 42.17 -4.97 -7.70
CA GLY A 596 43.44 -5.31 -7.09
C GLY A 596 44.49 -5.73 -8.13
N LEU A 597 44.11 -6.52 -9.12
CA LEU A 597 44.97 -6.97 -10.21
C LEU A 597 45.42 -5.81 -11.10
N ALA A 598 44.51 -4.91 -11.49
CA ALA A 598 44.82 -3.75 -12.31
C ALA A 598 45.89 -2.87 -11.65
N ARG A 599 45.76 -2.63 -10.34
CA ARG A 599 46.75 -1.88 -9.55
C ARG A 599 48.11 -2.56 -9.52
N ARG A 600 48.15 -3.87 -9.21
CA ARG A 600 49.41 -4.63 -9.13
C ARG A 600 50.14 -4.68 -10.48
N THR A 601 49.39 -4.83 -11.56
CA THR A 601 49.92 -4.94 -12.93
C THR A 601 50.12 -3.59 -13.62
N ARG A 602 49.74 -2.48 -12.97
CA ARG A 602 49.74 -1.12 -13.53
C ARG A 602 49.03 -1.00 -14.89
N LYS A 603 48.00 -1.83 -15.09
CA LYS A 603 47.15 -1.75 -16.29
C LYS A 603 46.02 -0.76 -16.02
N GLY A 604 45.67 0.01 -17.04
CA GLY A 604 44.52 0.91 -17.01
C GLY A 604 43.22 0.15 -16.73
N LEU A 605 42.38 0.69 -15.85
CA LEU A 605 41.05 0.16 -15.56
C LEU A 605 40.09 1.28 -15.20
N LEU A 606 38.95 1.28 -15.88
CA LEU A 606 37.76 2.09 -15.65
C LEU A 606 36.62 1.16 -15.23
N LEU A 607 35.90 1.54 -14.18
CA LEU A 607 34.61 0.92 -13.88
C LEU A 607 33.51 1.83 -14.42
N LEU A 608 32.66 1.32 -15.30
CA LEU A 608 31.48 2.04 -15.80
C LEU A 608 30.22 1.33 -15.32
N SER A 609 29.47 1.97 -14.43
CA SER A 609 28.19 1.49 -13.95
C SER A 609 27.07 2.13 -14.75
N THR A 610 26.22 1.32 -15.37
CA THR A 610 25.09 1.81 -16.17
C THR A 610 23.77 1.58 -15.47
N ASP A 611 22.86 2.58 -15.53
CA ASP A 611 21.48 2.47 -15.02
C ASP A 611 20.55 2.09 -16.18
N ALA A 612 19.93 0.92 -16.11
CA ALA A 612 18.98 0.48 -17.13
C ALA A 612 17.60 1.13 -16.92
N GLU A 613 17.03 1.67 -17.99
CA GLU A 613 15.70 2.27 -17.94
C GLU A 613 14.64 1.18 -17.84
N LYS A 614 14.14 0.89 -16.63
CA LYS A 614 13.00 -0.03 -16.41
C LYS A 614 13.22 -1.40 -17.09
N ALA A 615 14.41 -1.97 -16.95
CA ALA A 615 14.86 -3.14 -17.71
C ALA A 615 13.85 -4.31 -17.75
N PHE A 616 13.28 -4.68 -16.60
CA PHE A 616 12.26 -5.74 -16.52
C PHE A 616 11.03 -5.42 -17.35
N ASP A 617 10.57 -4.17 -17.34
CA ASP A 617 9.35 -3.74 -18.02
C ASP A 617 9.55 -3.64 -19.54
N ARG A 618 10.79 -3.56 -20.03
CA ARG A 618 11.11 -3.37 -21.46
C ARG A 618 11.58 -4.63 -22.18
N VAL A 619 11.55 -5.80 -21.56
CA VAL A 619 11.91 -7.05 -22.25
C VAL A 619 10.93 -7.33 -23.39
N ARG A 620 11.40 -7.31 -24.64
CA ARG A 620 10.55 -7.68 -25.79
C ARG A 620 10.29 -9.19 -25.81
N TRP A 621 9.01 -9.58 -25.91
CA TRP A 621 8.63 -10.99 -25.83
C TRP A 621 9.10 -11.81 -27.03
N SER A 622 9.05 -11.26 -28.25
CA SER A 622 9.55 -11.96 -29.46
C SER A 622 11.02 -12.37 -29.29
N PHE A 623 11.85 -11.45 -28.82
CA PHE A 623 13.26 -11.71 -28.49
C PHE A 623 13.39 -12.76 -27.37
N MET A 624 12.64 -12.63 -26.28
CA MET A 624 12.66 -13.60 -25.17
C MET A 624 12.31 -15.03 -25.64
N PHE A 625 11.26 -15.19 -26.43
CA PHE A 625 10.87 -16.49 -26.97
C PHE A 625 11.92 -17.03 -27.95
N ALA A 626 12.55 -16.19 -28.77
CA ALA A 626 13.64 -16.61 -29.65
C ALA A 626 14.87 -17.11 -28.88
N VAL A 627 15.26 -16.43 -27.81
CA VAL A 627 16.34 -16.88 -26.91
C VAL A 627 16.02 -18.26 -26.31
N LEU A 628 14.80 -18.46 -25.81
CA LEU A 628 14.38 -19.74 -25.22
C LEU A 628 14.41 -20.89 -26.24
N ARG A 629 13.93 -20.66 -27.47
CA ARG A 629 14.05 -21.64 -28.55
C ARG A 629 15.51 -21.98 -28.85
N ARG A 630 16.40 -20.98 -28.93
CA ARG A 630 17.82 -21.19 -29.23
C ARG A 630 18.59 -21.91 -28.13
N ILE A 631 18.25 -21.72 -26.86
CA ILE A 631 18.84 -22.52 -25.77
C ILE A 631 18.32 -23.96 -25.77
N GLY A 632 17.31 -24.30 -26.58
CA GLY A 632 16.78 -25.66 -26.72
C GLY A 632 15.70 -26.02 -25.70
N THR A 633 14.83 -25.08 -25.30
CA THR A 633 13.58 -25.45 -24.61
C THR A 633 12.63 -26.09 -25.61
N GLY A 634 11.97 -27.18 -25.24
CA GLY A 634 11.00 -27.85 -26.10
C GLY A 634 9.65 -27.11 -26.20
N ASP A 635 8.80 -27.60 -27.10
CA ASP A 635 7.54 -26.98 -27.45
C ASP A 635 6.53 -26.98 -26.30
N SER A 636 6.58 -27.99 -25.41
CA SER A 636 5.68 -28.05 -24.26
C SER A 636 5.99 -26.95 -23.25
N PHE A 637 7.27 -26.75 -22.93
CA PHE A 637 7.71 -25.65 -22.07
C PHE A 637 7.31 -24.28 -22.65
N LEU A 638 7.51 -24.12 -23.96
CA LEU A 638 7.13 -22.90 -24.67
C LEU A 638 5.60 -22.72 -24.72
N GLY A 639 4.80 -23.78 -24.85
CA GLY A 639 3.34 -23.74 -24.85
C GLY A 639 2.78 -23.17 -23.55
N TRP A 640 3.25 -23.66 -22.39
CA TRP A 640 2.86 -23.06 -21.10
C TRP A 640 3.29 -21.60 -20.98
N LEU A 641 4.47 -21.26 -21.48
CA LEU A 641 4.97 -19.88 -21.43
C LEU A 641 4.14 -18.96 -22.35
N GLN A 642 3.76 -19.42 -23.53
CA GLN A 642 2.87 -18.69 -24.43
C GLN A 642 1.52 -18.44 -23.78
N ALA A 643 0.92 -19.46 -23.16
CA ALA A 643 -0.33 -19.30 -22.40
C ALA A 643 -0.20 -18.25 -21.28
N LEU A 644 0.94 -18.19 -20.59
CA LEU A 644 1.20 -17.17 -19.56
C LEU A 644 1.29 -15.75 -20.13
N TYR A 645 1.68 -15.55 -21.39
CA TYR A 645 1.93 -14.24 -22.02
C TYR A 645 0.93 -13.88 -23.13
N ASP A 646 -0.15 -14.65 -23.30
CA ASP A 646 -1.17 -14.40 -24.32
C ASP A 646 -2.10 -13.23 -23.96
N ASN A 647 -1.85 -12.04 -24.52
CA ASN A 647 -2.70 -10.84 -24.34
C ASN A 647 -3.08 -10.50 -22.87
N PRO A 648 -2.11 -10.46 -21.93
CA PRO A 648 -2.39 -10.09 -20.55
C PRO A 648 -2.78 -8.62 -20.42
N THR A 649 -3.63 -8.33 -19.44
CA THR A 649 -4.12 -6.98 -19.15
C THR A 649 -3.75 -6.52 -17.76
N ALA A 650 -3.71 -5.21 -17.51
CA ALA A 650 -3.50 -4.67 -16.18
C ALA A 650 -4.33 -3.42 -15.89
N ARG A 651 -4.50 -3.16 -14.59
CA ARG A 651 -4.97 -1.88 -14.04
C ARG A 651 -3.97 -1.37 -13.02
N VAL A 652 -3.77 -0.06 -12.93
CA VAL A 652 -2.96 0.54 -11.87
C VAL A 652 -3.82 0.85 -10.65
N ARG A 653 -3.28 0.56 -9.46
CA ARG A 653 -3.86 0.94 -8.18
C ARG A 653 -3.05 2.06 -7.54
N ALA A 654 -3.65 3.25 -7.41
CA ALA A 654 -3.08 4.39 -6.69
C ALA A 654 -4.12 4.96 -5.72
N ASN A 655 -3.70 5.33 -4.50
CA ASN A 655 -4.56 5.93 -3.46
C ASN A 655 -5.89 5.19 -3.15
N GLY A 656 -5.96 3.88 -3.45
CA GLY A 656 -7.18 3.07 -3.25
C GLY A 656 -8.22 3.17 -4.37
N MET A 657 -7.86 3.76 -5.51
CA MET A 657 -8.61 3.75 -6.78
C MET A 657 -7.93 2.81 -7.78
N LEU A 658 -8.68 2.38 -8.79
CA LEU A 658 -8.19 1.55 -9.90
C LEU A 658 -8.36 2.31 -11.22
N SER A 659 -7.33 2.32 -12.05
CA SER A 659 -7.42 2.88 -13.40
C SER A 659 -8.28 2.01 -14.30
N GLU A 660 -8.59 2.49 -15.50
CA GLU A 660 -9.11 1.61 -16.55
C GLU A 660 -8.07 0.55 -16.96
N VAL A 661 -8.55 -0.50 -17.61
CA VAL A 661 -7.72 -1.60 -18.13
C VAL A 661 -6.85 -1.08 -19.27
N PHE A 662 -5.66 -1.68 -19.40
CA PHE A 662 -4.83 -1.57 -20.60
C PHE A 662 -4.09 -2.89 -20.83
N ASP A 663 -3.70 -3.11 -22.08
CA ASP A 663 -2.97 -4.30 -22.50
C ASP A 663 -1.48 -4.18 -22.19
N ILE A 664 -0.84 -5.32 -21.97
CA ILE A 664 0.60 -5.43 -21.81
C ILE A 664 1.12 -6.21 -23.02
N HIS A 665 2.14 -5.67 -23.70
CA HIS A 665 2.75 -6.28 -24.88
C HIS A 665 4.25 -6.59 -24.70
N ASN A 666 4.88 -6.05 -23.66
CA ASN A 666 6.27 -6.31 -23.32
C ASN A 666 6.51 -6.36 -21.82
N GLY A 667 7.72 -6.77 -21.44
CA GLY A 667 8.20 -6.82 -20.08
C GLY A 667 7.95 -8.15 -19.37
N THR A 668 8.68 -8.38 -18.30
CA THR A 668 8.51 -9.50 -17.38
C THR A 668 7.84 -9.01 -16.10
N ARG A 669 6.91 -9.79 -15.57
CA ARG A 669 6.03 -9.34 -14.47
C ARG A 669 6.76 -9.32 -13.13
N GLN A 670 6.93 -8.14 -12.54
CA GLN A 670 7.47 -8.03 -11.17
C GLN A 670 6.51 -8.69 -10.17
N GLY A 671 7.02 -9.69 -9.44
CA GLY A 671 6.23 -10.52 -8.50
C GLY A 671 5.81 -11.88 -9.06
N CYS A 672 6.13 -12.19 -10.32
CA CYS A 672 6.06 -13.54 -10.87
C CYS A 672 7.32 -14.34 -10.51
N PRO A 673 7.20 -15.62 -10.09
CA PRO A 673 8.36 -16.44 -9.74
C PRO A 673 9.25 -16.82 -10.94
N LEU A 674 8.70 -16.87 -12.15
CA LEU A 674 9.44 -17.23 -13.38
C LEU A 674 10.19 -16.05 -14.00
N SER A 675 9.62 -14.85 -13.87
CA SER A 675 10.14 -13.63 -14.53
C SER A 675 11.61 -13.32 -14.28
N PRO A 676 12.19 -13.50 -13.08
CA PRO A 676 13.61 -13.26 -12.87
C PRO A 676 14.53 -14.20 -13.67
N LEU A 677 14.12 -15.46 -13.86
CA LEU A 677 14.88 -16.46 -14.62
C LEU A 677 14.85 -16.11 -16.11
N LEU A 678 13.67 -15.76 -16.62
CA LEU A 678 13.49 -15.31 -17.99
C LEU A 678 14.34 -14.06 -18.27
N PHE A 679 14.31 -13.08 -17.36
CA PHE A 679 15.13 -11.87 -17.47
C PHE A 679 16.63 -12.22 -17.57
N ALA A 680 17.11 -13.10 -16.70
CA ALA A 680 18.50 -13.54 -16.69
C ALA A 680 18.89 -14.22 -18.03
N LEU A 681 18.05 -15.09 -18.58
CA LEU A 681 18.29 -15.72 -19.88
C LEU A 681 18.25 -14.70 -21.02
N THR A 682 17.32 -13.73 -20.98
CA THR A 682 17.24 -12.70 -22.03
C THR A 682 18.41 -11.74 -22.03
N LEU A 683 19.03 -11.50 -20.88
CA LEU A 683 20.18 -10.62 -20.73
C LEU A 683 21.49 -11.29 -21.19
N GLU A 684 21.59 -12.61 -21.08
CA GLU A 684 22.80 -13.37 -21.39
C GLU A 684 23.34 -13.15 -22.82
N PRO A 685 22.52 -13.05 -23.90
CA PRO A 685 23.00 -12.70 -25.23
C PRO A 685 23.72 -11.36 -25.32
N LEU A 686 23.30 -10.34 -24.56
CA LEU A 686 24.03 -9.06 -24.48
C LEU A 686 25.42 -9.27 -23.87
N LEU A 687 25.49 -10.00 -22.75
CA LEU A 687 26.75 -10.28 -22.09
C LEU A 687 27.69 -11.13 -22.96
N THR A 688 27.14 -12.08 -23.73
CA THR A 688 27.89 -12.83 -24.73
C THR A 688 28.42 -11.91 -25.84
N ALA A 689 27.62 -10.98 -26.34
CA ALA A 689 28.08 -10.01 -27.35
C ALA A 689 29.26 -9.17 -26.85
N ILE A 690 29.20 -8.72 -25.59
CA ILE A 690 30.31 -8.00 -24.95
C ILE A 690 31.57 -8.87 -24.84
N ARG A 691 31.42 -10.14 -24.47
CA ARG A 691 32.55 -11.09 -24.38
C ARG A 691 33.19 -11.34 -25.74
N LEU A 692 32.39 -11.58 -26.78
CA LEU A 692 32.88 -11.89 -28.13
C LEU A 692 33.47 -10.68 -28.85
N THR A 693 33.01 -9.46 -28.56
CA THR A 693 33.51 -8.25 -29.24
C THR A 693 34.95 -7.97 -28.82
N THR A 694 35.90 -8.15 -29.73
CA THR A 694 37.34 -8.02 -29.47
C THR A 694 37.80 -6.58 -29.26
N ALA A 695 37.06 -5.59 -29.80
CA ALA A 695 37.28 -4.17 -29.58
C ALA A 695 36.98 -3.75 -28.13
N ILE A 696 36.08 -4.45 -27.43
CA ILE A 696 35.83 -4.21 -26.00
C ILE A 696 36.94 -4.89 -25.20
N LYS A 697 37.85 -4.09 -24.64
CA LYS A 697 38.99 -4.53 -23.85
C LYS A 697 38.64 -4.52 -22.37
N GLY A 698 38.78 -5.70 -21.75
CA GLY A 698 38.67 -5.88 -20.30
C GLY A 698 40.04 -6.08 -19.65
N LEU A 699 40.04 -6.40 -18.37
CA LEU A 699 41.27 -6.79 -17.68
C LEU A 699 41.51 -8.30 -17.82
N HIS A 700 42.68 -8.68 -18.30
CA HIS A 700 43.10 -10.08 -18.38
C HIS A 700 43.68 -10.56 -17.04
N GLY A 701 43.05 -11.58 -16.46
CA GLY A 701 43.61 -12.44 -15.42
C GLY A 701 44.52 -13.52 -16.03
N GLN A 702 44.89 -14.52 -15.22
CA GLN A 702 45.67 -15.66 -15.69
C GLN A 702 44.89 -16.52 -16.70
N ASP A 703 43.63 -16.84 -16.40
CA ASP A 703 42.83 -17.78 -17.21
C ASP A 703 41.59 -17.16 -17.86
N SER A 704 41.32 -15.86 -17.67
CA SER A 704 40.11 -15.23 -18.21
C SER A 704 40.24 -13.72 -18.43
N CYS A 705 39.44 -13.20 -19.37
CA CYS A 705 39.26 -11.77 -19.59
C CYS A 705 38.00 -11.27 -18.89
N HIS A 706 38.12 -10.25 -18.05
CA HIS A 706 37.01 -9.68 -17.28
C HIS A 706 36.56 -8.36 -17.92
N LYS A 707 35.40 -8.38 -18.60
CA LYS A 707 34.82 -7.20 -19.27
C LYS A 707 33.58 -6.64 -18.58
N VAL A 708 32.81 -7.47 -17.88
CA VAL A 708 31.54 -7.07 -17.24
C VAL A 708 31.29 -7.87 -15.97
N SER A 709 30.62 -7.26 -15.00
CA SER A 709 29.94 -7.92 -13.88
C SER A 709 28.48 -7.51 -13.90
N ALA A 710 27.58 -8.49 -13.93
CA ALA A 710 26.15 -8.27 -14.06
C ALA A 710 25.38 -8.80 -12.85
N TYR A 711 24.48 -7.97 -12.31
CA TYR A 711 23.55 -8.37 -11.27
C TYR A 711 22.17 -7.79 -11.58
N ALA A 712 21.29 -8.63 -12.16
CA ALA A 712 20.01 -8.18 -12.69
C ALA A 712 20.22 -7.03 -13.68
N ASP A 713 19.59 -5.88 -13.46
CA ASP A 713 19.72 -4.69 -14.28
C ASP A 713 20.95 -3.82 -13.96
N ASP A 714 21.65 -4.09 -12.85
CA ASP A 714 22.90 -3.41 -12.50
C ASP A 714 24.08 -4.02 -13.27
N LEU A 715 24.50 -3.36 -14.36
CA LEU A 715 25.69 -3.72 -15.13
C LEU A 715 26.88 -2.84 -14.76
N LEU A 716 28.00 -3.50 -14.45
CA LEU A 716 29.29 -2.85 -14.20
C LEU A 716 30.31 -3.33 -15.23
N PHE A 717 30.66 -2.46 -16.17
CA PHE A 717 31.69 -2.71 -17.17
C PHE A 717 33.08 -2.46 -16.60
N LEU A 718 34.01 -3.34 -16.95
CA LEU A 718 35.41 -3.37 -16.51
C LEU A 718 36.26 -3.09 -17.75
N VAL A 719 36.59 -1.82 -18.00
CA VAL A 719 37.17 -1.37 -19.27
C VAL A 719 38.65 -1.02 -19.09
N SER A 720 39.53 -1.63 -19.87
CA SER A 720 40.98 -1.37 -19.78
C SER A 720 41.51 -0.39 -20.82
N ASP A 721 40.86 -0.30 -21.98
CA ASP A 721 41.18 0.65 -23.06
C ASP A 721 39.91 1.40 -23.48
N PRO A 722 39.60 2.56 -22.84
CA PRO A 722 38.35 3.29 -23.07
C PRO A 722 38.16 3.76 -24.52
N ASP A 723 39.24 4.10 -25.22
CA ASP A 723 39.18 4.70 -26.55
C ASP A 723 38.60 3.75 -27.59
N SER A 724 39.01 2.48 -27.54
CA SER A 724 38.44 1.43 -28.40
C SER A 724 37.17 0.80 -27.82
N SER A 725 37.09 0.70 -26.49
CA SER A 725 36.04 -0.09 -25.83
C SER A 725 34.72 0.65 -25.68
N LEU A 726 34.73 1.96 -25.37
CA LEU A 726 33.48 2.70 -25.13
C LEU A 726 32.64 2.88 -26.40
N PRO A 727 33.20 3.18 -27.58
CA PRO A 727 32.43 3.21 -28.82
C PRO A 727 31.85 1.84 -29.16
N ALA A 728 32.67 0.79 -29.10
CA ALA A 728 32.23 -0.58 -29.38
C ALA A 728 31.14 -1.05 -28.40
N LEU A 729 31.28 -0.72 -27.12
CA LEU A 729 30.27 -1.02 -26.10
C LEU A 729 28.96 -0.30 -26.38
N THR A 730 29.02 0.98 -26.78
CA THR A 730 27.84 1.77 -27.15
C THR A 730 27.10 1.12 -28.33
N THR A 731 27.80 0.74 -29.39
CA THR A 731 27.21 0.04 -30.54
C THR A 731 26.56 -1.29 -30.12
N VAL A 732 27.23 -2.11 -29.30
CA VAL A 732 26.65 -3.38 -28.82
C VAL A 732 25.37 -3.15 -28.01
N LEU A 733 25.35 -2.13 -27.16
CA LEU A 733 24.18 -1.78 -26.36
C LEU A 733 23.02 -1.26 -27.21
N GLU A 734 23.31 -0.46 -28.25
CA GLU A 734 22.32 0.05 -29.19
C GLU A 734 21.70 -1.07 -30.03
N THR A 735 22.52 -1.92 -30.63
CA THR A 735 22.05 -3.08 -31.42
C THR A 735 21.22 -4.04 -30.57
N TYR A 736 21.66 -4.32 -29.33
CA TYR A 736 20.85 -5.13 -28.41
C TYR A 736 19.55 -4.42 -28.03
N GLY A 737 19.57 -3.10 -27.88
CA GLY A 737 18.38 -2.30 -27.62
C GLY A 737 17.34 -2.38 -28.74
N GLU A 738 17.77 -2.39 -29.99
CA GLU A 738 16.90 -2.55 -31.17
C GLU A 738 16.15 -3.89 -31.15
N VAL A 739 16.83 -5.00 -30.84
CA VAL A 739 16.22 -6.34 -30.86
C VAL A 739 15.49 -6.70 -29.56
N ALA A 740 16.05 -6.36 -28.40
CA ALA A 740 15.54 -6.80 -27.09
C ALA A 740 14.75 -5.73 -26.33
N GLY A 741 14.81 -4.46 -26.74
CA GLY A 741 14.14 -3.34 -26.08
C GLY A 741 14.90 -2.73 -24.90
N TYR A 742 16.15 -3.15 -24.66
CA TYR A 742 16.99 -2.67 -23.57
C TYR A 742 17.47 -1.24 -23.82
N ARG A 743 17.46 -0.38 -22.79
CA ARG A 743 17.92 1.01 -22.90
C ARG A 743 18.62 1.44 -21.64
N ILE A 744 19.73 2.17 -21.80
CA ILE A 744 20.50 2.74 -20.70
C ILE A 744 20.13 4.21 -20.52
N ASN A 745 20.09 4.64 -19.27
CA ASN A 745 20.03 6.03 -18.89
C ASN A 745 21.47 6.57 -18.76
N GLN A 746 21.94 7.24 -19.81
CA GLN A 746 23.31 7.76 -19.85
C GLN A 746 23.57 8.81 -18.77
N ASP A 747 22.59 9.69 -18.47
CA ASP A 747 22.70 10.74 -17.45
C ASP A 747 22.87 10.21 -16.02
N LYS A 748 22.38 9.00 -15.76
CA LYS A 748 22.52 8.31 -14.47
C LYS A 748 23.66 7.32 -14.44
N SER A 749 24.31 7.07 -15.57
CA SER A 749 25.46 6.18 -15.64
C SER A 749 26.67 6.89 -15.03
N GLU A 750 27.43 6.16 -14.22
CA GLU A 750 28.55 6.70 -13.45
C GLU A 750 29.82 5.93 -13.77
N PHE A 751 30.98 6.60 -13.75
CA PHE A 751 32.27 5.92 -13.89
C PHE A 751 33.24 6.22 -12.75
N LEU A 752 34.05 5.24 -12.39
CA LEU A 752 35.12 5.34 -11.40
C LEU A 752 36.45 4.98 -12.07
N ASN A 753 37.41 5.91 -12.03
CA ASN A 753 38.78 5.59 -12.42
C ASN A 753 39.47 4.75 -11.35
N VAL A 754 40.07 3.62 -11.74
CA VAL A 754 40.90 2.78 -10.86
C VAL A 754 42.38 3.04 -11.10
N SER A 755 42.81 3.08 -12.36
CA SER A 755 44.23 3.15 -12.73
C SER A 755 44.52 3.74 -14.12
N LEU A 756 43.56 4.45 -14.74
CA LEU A 756 43.80 5.25 -15.94
C LEU A 756 44.55 6.54 -15.62
N ASP A 757 45.23 7.08 -16.64
CA ASP A 757 45.91 8.36 -16.58
C ASP A 757 44.92 9.54 -16.64
N GLN A 758 45.40 10.75 -16.29
CA GLN A 758 44.52 11.92 -16.26
C GLN A 758 44.05 12.35 -17.66
N THR A 759 44.79 12.04 -18.72
CA THR A 759 44.42 12.45 -20.08
C THR A 759 43.21 11.66 -20.55
N ALA A 760 43.18 10.33 -20.36
CA ALA A 760 42.03 9.49 -20.68
C ALA A 760 40.77 9.91 -19.90
N ILE A 761 40.91 10.25 -18.60
CA ILE A 761 39.76 10.68 -17.77
C ILE A 761 39.13 11.96 -18.32
N ARG A 762 39.95 12.95 -18.72
CA ARG A 762 39.46 14.22 -19.27
C ARG A 762 38.70 13.96 -20.58
N LYS A 763 39.29 13.16 -21.46
CA LYS A 763 38.67 12.77 -22.73
C LYS A 763 37.30 12.10 -22.51
N ILE A 764 37.20 11.12 -21.61
CA ILE A 764 35.94 10.43 -21.31
C ILE A 764 34.87 11.43 -20.80
N ARG A 765 35.25 12.37 -19.93
CA ARG A 765 34.33 13.37 -19.38
C ARG A 765 33.83 14.34 -20.45
N ASP A 766 34.65 14.64 -21.44
CA ASP A 766 34.33 15.60 -22.49
C ASP A 766 33.56 14.94 -23.65
N GLU A 767 33.77 13.64 -23.92
CA GLU A 767 33.09 12.87 -24.98
C GLU A 767 31.80 12.17 -24.53
N TYR A 768 31.67 11.80 -23.26
CA TYR A 768 30.53 11.02 -22.75
C TYR A 768 29.80 11.73 -21.61
N PRO A 769 28.45 11.65 -21.57
CA PRO A 769 27.64 12.29 -20.52
C PRO A 769 27.70 11.57 -19.15
N PHE A 770 28.63 10.64 -18.97
CA PHE A 770 28.73 9.85 -17.75
C PHE A 770 29.22 10.68 -16.58
N ARG A 771 28.61 10.47 -15.42
CA ARG A 771 29.03 11.17 -14.20
C ARG A 771 30.32 10.58 -13.64
N HIS A 772 31.36 11.41 -13.55
CA HIS A 772 32.63 11.01 -12.95
C HIS A 772 32.54 10.94 -11.42
N CYS A 773 32.69 9.75 -10.86
CA CYS A 773 32.74 9.49 -9.43
C CYS A 773 34.19 9.48 -8.93
N ALA A 774 34.78 10.67 -8.74
CA ALA A 774 36.23 10.81 -8.48
C ALA A 774 36.77 10.05 -7.26
N HIS A 775 35.95 9.85 -6.21
CA HIS A 775 36.41 9.29 -4.93
C HIS A 775 35.86 7.89 -4.64
N ARG A 776 34.60 7.64 -5.00
CA ARG A 776 33.91 6.39 -4.69
C ARG A 776 32.68 6.18 -5.56
N MET A 777 32.34 4.91 -5.78
CA MET A 777 31.13 4.44 -6.46
C MET A 777 30.45 3.38 -5.59
N LYS A 778 29.12 3.27 -5.62
CA LYS A 778 28.40 2.22 -4.91
C LYS A 778 28.02 1.10 -5.88
N TYR A 779 28.36 -0.14 -5.54
CA TYR A 779 27.99 -1.33 -6.32
C TYR A 779 27.49 -2.43 -5.38
N LEU A 780 26.24 -2.87 -5.58
CA LEU A 780 25.58 -3.93 -4.77
C LEU A 780 25.67 -3.72 -3.25
N GLY A 781 25.61 -2.47 -2.80
CA GLY A 781 25.68 -2.11 -1.38
C GLY A 781 27.10 -1.83 -0.86
N VAL A 782 28.14 -2.17 -1.63
CA VAL A 782 29.56 -1.97 -1.27
C VAL A 782 30.09 -0.69 -1.91
N TRP A 783 30.93 0.05 -1.19
CA TRP A 783 31.64 1.21 -1.73
C TRP A 783 32.95 0.77 -2.39
N LEU A 784 33.08 1.07 -3.68
CA LEU A 784 34.30 0.93 -4.46
C LEU A 784 35.06 2.26 -4.45
N ALA A 785 36.39 2.22 -4.33
CA ALA A 785 37.25 3.41 -4.38
C ALA A 785 38.59 3.08 -5.05
N PRO A 786 39.36 4.09 -5.52
CA PRO A 786 40.63 3.87 -6.18
C PRO A 786 41.69 3.21 -5.28
N SER A 787 41.63 3.42 -3.95
CA SER A 787 42.53 2.79 -2.97
C SER A 787 41.86 1.69 -2.14
N THR A 788 42.57 0.59 -1.89
CA THR A 788 42.12 -0.49 -0.99
C THR A 788 41.85 0.00 0.43
N LYS A 789 42.69 0.92 0.94
CA LYS A 789 42.51 1.51 2.28
C LYS A 789 41.19 2.28 2.38
N GLN A 790 40.89 3.08 1.35
CA GLN A 790 39.63 3.84 1.28
C GLN A 790 38.40 2.94 1.21
N ILE A 791 38.48 1.82 0.46
CA ILE A 791 37.40 0.82 0.41
C ILE A 791 37.08 0.30 1.82
N LEU A 792 38.10 -0.13 2.57
CA LEU A 792 37.93 -0.66 3.93
C LEU A 792 37.34 0.40 4.87
N GLU A 793 37.86 1.63 4.82
CA GLU A 793 37.32 2.75 5.61
C GLU A 793 35.84 3.00 5.29
N PHE A 794 35.46 3.09 4.01
CA PHE A 794 34.07 3.34 3.63
C PHE A 794 33.12 2.20 4.03
N ILE A 795 33.55 0.95 3.92
CA ILE A 795 32.76 -0.22 4.38
C ILE A 795 32.55 -0.12 5.89
N PHE A 796 33.62 0.06 6.66
CA PHE A 796 33.56 0.15 8.11
C PHE A 796 32.64 1.28 8.59
N PHE A 797 32.81 2.49 8.05
CA PHE A 797 31.96 3.63 8.41
C PHE A 797 30.49 3.44 8.01
N SER A 798 30.22 2.76 6.88
CA SER A 798 28.85 2.49 6.44
C SER A 798 28.14 1.50 7.35
N ILE A 799 28.83 0.44 7.76
CA ILE A 799 28.32 -0.55 8.72
C ILE A 799 28.05 0.13 10.07
N LEU A 800 29.01 0.88 10.60
CA LEU A 800 28.85 1.64 11.84
C LEU A 800 27.68 2.62 11.80
N LYS A 801 27.49 3.33 10.68
CA LYS A 801 26.37 4.26 10.51
C LYS A 801 25.04 3.53 10.50
N THR A 802 24.96 2.40 9.79
CA THR A 802 23.74 1.58 9.72
C THR A 802 23.42 1.01 11.10
N PHE A 803 24.42 0.41 11.76
CA PHE A 803 24.29 -0.11 13.12
C PHE A 803 23.84 0.96 14.12
N ARG A 804 24.43 2.17 14.10
CA ARG A 804 23.99 3.29 14.95
C ARG A 804 22.57 3.76 14.63
N SER A 805 22.21 3.81 13.35
CA SER A 805 20.86 4.19 12.91
C SER A 805 19.83 3.16 13.38
N ASP A 806 20.13 1.87 13.20
CA ASP A 806 19.28 0.79 13.68
C ASP A 806 19.16 0.87 15.20
N LEU A 807 20.27 0.98 15.94
CA LEU A 807 20.27 1.11 17.39
C LEU A 807 19.48 2.34 17.88
N SER A 808 19.58 3.48 17.19
CA SER A 808 18.77 4.67 17.45
C SER A 808 17.29 4.46 17.15
N ASP A 809 16.97 3.74 16.07
CA ASP A 809 15.60 3.38 15.73
C ASP A 809 15.01 2.39 16.73
N TRP A 810 15.82 1.47 17.27
CA TRP A 810 15.43 0.50 18.29
C TRP A 810 15.23 1.18 19.65
N THR A 811 16.14 2.06 20.07
CA THR A 811 16.01 2.84 21.33
C THR A 811 14.86 3.87 21.25
N GLY A 812 14.54 4.38 20.07
CA GLY A 812 13.38 5.25 19.83
C GLY A 812 12.03 4.54 19.69
N ARG A 813 12.01 3.20 19.65
CA ARG A 813 10.78 2.40 19.70
C ARG A 813 10.41 2.16 21.17
N MET A 814 9.25 2.67 21.59
CA MET A 814 8.67 2.37 22.91
C MET A 814 8.17 0.92 22.94
N ILE A 815 9.09 -0.03 23.03
CA ILE A 815 8.84 -1.46 23.24
C ILE A 815 9.09 -1.71 24.74
N SER A 816 8.30 -2.59 25.37
CA SER A 816 8.62 -3.02 26.74
C SER A 816 9.94 -3.80 26.77
N TRP A 817 10.64 -3.84 27.90
CA TRP A 817 11.87 -4.64 28.05
C TRP A 817 11.67 -6.11 27.61
N LEU A 818 10.52 -6.71 27.94
CA LEU A 818 10.16 -8.08 27.51
C LEU A 818 10.01 -8.24 25.99
N GLY A 819 9.47 -7.21 25.33
CA GLY A 819 9.38 -7.16 23.87
C GLY A 819 10.72 -6.89 23.20
N PHE A 820 11.67 -6.25 23.91
CA PHE A 820 13.03 -6.00 23.43
C PHE A 820 13.85 -7.30 23.39
N ASP A 821 13.83 -8.10 24.46
CA ASP A 821 14.55 -9.38 24.52
C ASP A 821 14.04 -10.39 23.49
N THR A 822 12.72 -10.54 23.37
CA THR A 822 12.11 -11.48 22.39
C THR A 822 12.37 -11.08 20.93
N SER A 823 12.45 -9.77 20.64
CA SER A 823 12.79 -9.27 19.31
C SER A 823 14.25 -9.52 18.93
N PHE A 824 15.16 -9.54 19.90
CA PHE A 824 16.57 -9.85 19.69
C PHE A 824 16.79 -11.35 19.42
N VAL A 825 16.04 -12.22 20.11
CA VAL A 825 16.11 -13.69 19.97
C VAL A 825 15.49 -14.20 18.65
N GLU A 826 14.43 -13.56 18.13
CA GLU A 826 13.84 -13.96 16.83
C GLU A 826 14.70 -13.58 15.60
N ILE A 827 15.61 -12.61 15.73
CA ILE A 827 16.58 -12.29 14.65
C ILE A 827 17.56 -13.45 14.48
N ASP A 828 17.92 -14.15 15.56
CA ASP A 828 18.84 -15.30 15.48
C ASP A 828 18.22 -16.44 14.67
N THR A 829 16.92 -16.69 14.81
CA THR A 829 16.22 -17.78 14.11
C THR A 829 15.78 -17.45 12.67
N GLN A 830 15.60 -16.17 12.30
CA GLN A 830 15.26 -15.79 10.92
C GLN A 830 16.46 -15.42 10.04
N THR A 831 17.61 -15.09 10.63
CA THR A 831 18.82 -14.73 9.86
C THR A 831 19.72 -15.94 9.61
N TYR A 832 19.66 -16.96 10.47
CA TYR A 832 20.35 -18.25 10.30
C TYR A 832 19.35 -19.40 10.24
N GLY A 833 18.59 -19.47 9.13
CA GLY A 833 17.86 -20.68 8.74
C GLY A 833 18.79 -21.72 8.12
N GLY A 834 19.81 -22.15 8.87
CA GLY A 834 20.61 -23.35 8.59
C GLY A 834 20.43 -24.26 9.79
N GLY A 835 19.77 -25.40 9.59
CA GLY A 835 19.39 -26.30 10.68
C GLY A 835 20.58 -26.74 11.51
N MET A 836 20.47 -26.52 12.82
CA MET A 836 20.85 -27.52 13.81
C MET A 836 19.71 -27.55 14.83
N ASP A 837 19.07 -28.72 14.94
CA ASP A 837 18.39 -29.15 16.17
C ASP A 837 19.50 -29.60 17.16
N PRO A 838 19.24 -29.62 18.47
CA PRO A 838 20.12 -29.21 19.57
C PRO A 838 21.54 -29.78 19.62
#